data_AF-A0A845L4B6-F1
#
_entry.id   AF-A0A845L4B6-F1
#
_cell.length_a   1.000
_cell.length_b   1.000
_cell.length_c   1.000
_cell.angle_alpha   90.00
_cell.angle_beta   90.00
_cell.angle_gamma   90.00
#
_symmetry.space_group_name_H-M   'P 1'
#
loop_
_entity.id
_entity.type
_entity.pdbx_description
1 polymer ?
#
loop_
_entity_poly.entity_id
_entity_poly.type
_entity_poly.pdbx_seq_one_letter_code
_entity_poly.pdbx_strand_id
1 'polypeptide(L)'
;MVQRHTLRRCLAGCLSVCLLAGFAPASAAVAAEPARLIAAPDGQMKPTSPEKAPVTLEQALVKAKETFPPPPEYTTFQSAFNGYGKQTVWSLSWRPENNAGFFEVSVDAVTGEIVAMNMWKELMMPQGRPNLFPTLPLDKAREKAWRLVQQLNPTKAENLRLHMDGLNGGVIRPEMERRYNFIWQRTHKGIPFPGNTIMVEIDANSGDVTSYHVNWTTQSLPDAQGVISLQKAREIYEKAGMLELQYYSPRTPDGKATKEPQLIYRLQHPSNGQIDAFTGQPVKPYTPDWKFAEGGAGGFGSFAKSAAPDLTPQENREVELAGKLISRDKALQVVKKWFDLPQGADLRGAHLGKFEESTYAWMFDWEGSQEKQIPFVNARVNAETGELVEFNLHDPNDYNQPGGDLSREETLKIGEAFLQKIQPDRLAQARLNNNVNEMTPIILKGKAPANHSFLYRRHVQDVPYPENFISISVNTKTKKITRYQMRWSSSDRFAAPQNILSPSGAVDAFLKYRPLTLTYTQNFTEPGKEAPITLVYLAQDGPNGSSYEMIDARSGKPLRFDGQPMEPPSGSFRFNDIADNPLVKEISLLGQMNAFREYGDALRPDEPVTAISLLRSIVITRPDYYREDKPSDADILQRARTMGLLVEPVQAGDAVSRELLAKWMVRMLKLEPAARLQSIYQLPHEDAASLSPESKGYVAIAWGLGLLPGDAGQLEPSHPVTRLEAATSMVRAFKVK
;
A
#
# COMPACT_ATOMS: atom_id res chain seq x y z
N MET A 1 -3.30 -62.81 31.72
CA MET A 1 -3.43 -64.14 31.07
C MET A 1 -3.77 -63.88 29.61
N VAL A 2 -2.82 -64.03 28.69
CA VAL A 2 -2.60 -65.26 27.87
C VAL A 2 -3.85 -65.45 26.98
N GLN A 3 -3.83 -65.37 25.65
CA GLN A 3 -2.80 -65.80 24.70
C GLN A 3 -3.08 -65.22 23.29
N ARG A 4 -1.99 -64.95 22.57
CA ARG A 4 -1.90 -64.80 21.11
C ARG A 4 -2.18 -66.13 20.41
N HIS A 5 -2.54 -66.06 19.12
CA HIS A 5 -1.94 -66.78 17.96
C HIS A 5 -3.00 -67.11 16.89
N THR A 6 -2.98 -66.46 15.71
CA THR A 6 -2.36 -66.91 14.42
C THR A 6 -3.02 -68.17 13.84
N LEU A 7 -3.29 -68.38 12.54
CA LEU A 7 -2.67 -67.95 11.29
C LEU A 7 -3.51 -68.55 10.12
N ARG A 8 -3.51 -67.93 8.92
CA ARG A 8 -3.56 -68.53 7.54
C ARG A 8 -4.79 -69.39 7.11
N ARG A 9 -5.21 -69.49 5.85
CA ARG A 9 -5.00 -68.85 4.53
C ARG A 9 -6.00 -69.50 3.54
N CYS A 10 -6.44 -68.73 2.54
CA CYS A 10 -6.92 -69.13 1.18
C CYS A 10 -8.29 -69.88 1.08
N LEU A 11 -9.14 -69.72 0.06
CA LEU A 11 -9.00 -69.20 -1.30
C LEU A 11 -10.41 -68.84 -1.88
N ALA A 12 -10.44 -67.78 -2.70
CA ALA A 12 -11.33 -67.47 -3.83
C ALA A 12 -12.87 -67.57 -3.75
N GLY A 13 -13.54 -66.45 -4.04
CA GLY A 13 -14.95 -66.36 -4.41
C GLY A 13 -15.39 -64.92 -4.64
N CYS A 14 -15.41 -64.52 -5.91
CA CYS A 14 -15.74 -63.21 -6.49
C CYS A 14 -16.86 -62.35 -5.87
N LEU A 15 -16.76 -61.05 -6.22
CA LEU A 15 -17.82 -60.04 -6.38
C LEU A 15 -18.42 -59.38 -5.12
N SER A 16 -17.90 -58.19 -4.78
CA SER A 16 -18.64 -56.91 -4.85
C SER A 16 -17.92 -55.84 -4.02
N VAL A 17 -17.49 -54.77 -4.69
CA VAL A 17 -16.87 -53.58 -4.08
C VAL A 17 -17.99 -52.69 -3.56
N CYS A 18 -18.08 -52.53 -2.24
CA CYS A 18 -18.58 -51.34 -1.56
C CYS A 18 -18.09 -51.38 -0.11
N LEU A 19 -17.01 -50.66 0.17
CA LEU A 19 -16.56 -50.41 1.55
C LEU A 19 -16.43 -48.91 1.77
N LEU A 20 -17.21 -48.49 2.76
CA LEU A 20 -17.06 -47.35 3.64
C LEU A 20 -15.61 -46.93 3.86
N ALA A 21 -15.36 -45.62 3.84
CA ALA A 21 -14.24 -45.02 4.54
C ALA A 21 -14.60 -43.63 5.06
N GLY A 22 -14.69 -43.54 6.39
CA GLY A 22 -13.91 -42.59 7.18
C GLY A 22 -14.18 -41.10 7.01
N PHE A 23 -14.98 -40.55 7.93
CA PHE A 23 -14.91 -39.15 8.30
C PHE A 23 -13.50 -38.80 8.82
N ALA A 24 -12.83 -37.87 8.14
CA ALA A 24 -11.74 -37.06 8.69
C ALA A 24 -12.17 -35.59 8.63
N PRO A 25 -11.96 -34.78 9.68
CA PRO A 25 -12.33 -33.37 9.66
C PRO A 25 -11.37 -32.62 8.72
N ALA A 26 -11.90 -32.11 7.61
CA ALA A 26 -11.18 -31.21 6.74
C ALA A 26 -10.96 -29.88 7.46
N SER A 27 -9.74 -29.70 7.98
CA SER A 27 -9.19 -28.38 8.25
C SER A 27 -9.25 -27.60 6.94
N ALA A 28 -10.01 -26.51 6.92
CA ALA A 28 -10.10 -25.60 5.78
C ALA A 28 -8.74 -24.89 5.61
N ALA A 29 -7.83 -25.53 4.89
CA ALA A 29 -6.73 -24.85 4.25
C ALA A 29 -7.36 -23.90 3.23
N VAL A 30 -7.41 -22.62 3.58
CA VAL A 30 -7.63 -21.53 2.62
C VAL A 30 -6.46 -21.59 1.66
N ALA A 31 -6.65 -22.27 0.52
CA ALA A 31 -5.73 -22.19 -0.60
C ALA A 31 -5.72 -20.73 -1.04
N ALA A 32 -4.68 -20.00 -0.63
CA ALA A 32 -4.36 -18.72 -1.24
C ALA A 32 -3.99 -19.03 -2.70
N GLU A 33 -4.87 -18.66 -3.64
CA GLU A 33 -4.46 -18.57 -5.04
C GLU A 33 -3.29 -17.57 -5.12
N PRO A 34 -2.09 -18.00 -5.55
CA PRO A 34 -1.01 -17.05 -5.79
C PRO A 34 -1.43 -16.15 -6.95
N ALA A 35 -1.23 -14.85 -6.77
CA ALA A 35 -1.40 -13.85 -7.80
C ALA A 35 -0.67 -14.31 -9.08
N ARG A 36 -1.46 -14.72 -10.09
CA ARG A 36 -0.95 -14.85 -11.46
C ARG A 36 -0.42 -13.47 -11.84
N LEU A 37 0.74 -13.43 -12.51
CA LEU A 37 1.02 -12.37 -13.47
C LEU A 37 -0.26 -12.12 -14.24
N ILE A 38 -0.77 -10.88 -14.18
CA ILE A 38 -2.00 -10.46 -14.84
C ILE A 38 -1.93 -10.98 -16.28
N ALA A 39 -2.76 -11.98 -16.60
CA ALA A 39 -3.03 -12.33 -17.98
C ALA A 39 -3.76 -11.12 -18.57
N ALA A 40 -3.06 -10.32 -19.38
CA ALA A 40 -3.71 -9.33 -20.21
C ALA A 40 -4.52 -10.04 -21.31
N PRO A 41 -5.65 -9.46 -21.76
CA PRO A 41 -6.60 -10.12 -22.63
C PRO A 41 -5.99 -10.42 -24.00
N ASP A 42 -6.47 -11.49 -24.63
CA ASP A 42 -6.08 -11.96 -25.97
C ASP A 42 -6.18 -10.83 -27.01
N GLY A 43 -5.06 -10.12 -27.19
CA GLY A 43 -4.81 -9.22 -28.30
C GLY A 43 -3.73 -9.83 -29.15
N GLN A 44 -4.13 -10.60 -30.18
CA GLN A 44 -3.20 -11.20 -31.13
C GLN A 44 -2.36 -10.14 -31.84
N MET A 45 -1.14 -9.92 -31.35
CA MET A 45 0.00 -9.65 -32.20
C MET A 45 0.72 -10.99 -32.36
N LYS A 46 0.92 -11.45 -33.61
CA LYS A 46 1.64 -12.71 -33.87
C LYS A 46 2.97 -12.67 -33.09
N PRO A 47 3.20 -13.55 -32.10
CA PRO A 47 4.51 -13.64 -31.50
C PRO A 47 5.50 -13.93 -32.62
N THR A 48 6.61 -13.20 -32.67
CA THR A 48 7.76 -13.66 -33.44
C THR A 48 8.02 -15.10 -33.00
N SER A 49 8.01 -16.04 -33.94
CA SER A 49 8.26 -17.45 -33.60
C SER A 49 9.55 -17.54 -32.78
N PRO A 50 9.59 -18.34 -31.69
CA PRO A 50 10.79 -18.54 -30.88
C PRO A 50 12.02 -18.92 -31.74
N GLU A 51 11.80 -19.59 -32.88
CA GLU A 51 12.81 -19.98 -33.87
C GLU A 51 13.53 -18.81 -34.55
N LYS A 52 13.01 -17.58 -34.44
CA LYS A 52 13.58 -16.37 -35.06
C LYS A 52 14.24 -15.42 -34.05
N ALA A 53 14.28 -15.79 -32.77
CA ALA A 53 14.92 -14.98 -31.74
C ALA A 53 16.45 -15.00 -31.90
N PRO A 54 17.14 -13.83 -31.93
CA PRO A 54 18.60 -13.77 -31.98
C PRO A 54 19.30 -14.46 -30.80
N VAL A 55 18.68 -14.40 -29.62
CA VAL A 55 19.13 -15.10 -28.41
C VAL A 55 18.31 -16.38 -28.26
N THR A 56 18.97 -17.53 -28.19
CA THR A 56 18.28 -18.82 -27.99
C THR A 56 17.90 -19.03 -26.53
N LEU A 57 16.97 -19.96 -26.28
CA LEU A 57 16.57 -20.36 -24.93
C LEU A 57 17.79 -20.85 -24.11
N GLU A 58 18.70 -21.62 -24.72
CA GLU A 58 19.90 -22.12 -24.06
C GLU A 58 20.84 -20.98 -23.68
N GLN A 59 21.04 -20.01 -24.56
CA GLN A 59 21.86 -18.83 -24.28
C GLN A 59 21.25 -17.98 -23.15
N ALA A 60 19.93 -17.78 -23.17
CA ALA A 60 19.21 -17.09 -22.11
C ALA A 60 19.33 -17.83 -20.76
N LEU A 61 19.19 -19.15 -20.78
CA LEU A 61 19.29 -20.01 -19.60
C LEU A 61 20.70 -19.99 -18.97
N VAL A 62 21.75 -20.09 -19.80
CA VAL A 62 23.14 -19.98 -19.34
C VAL A 62 23.38 -18.61 -18.72
N LYS A 63 23.01 -17.53 -19.42
CA LYS A 63 23.19 -16.16 -18.93
C LYS A 63 22.46 -15.91 -17.61
N ALA A 64 21.22 -16.41 -17.49
CA ALA A 64 20.43 -16.31 -16.27
C ALA A 64 21.11 -17.02 -15.10
N LYS A 65 21.53 -18.28 -15.25
CA LYS A 65 22.17 -19.07 -14.18
C LYS A 65 23.54 -18.53 -13.76
N GLU A 66 24.32 -18.01 -14.70
CA GLU A 66 25.62 -17.39 -14.40
C GLU A 66 25.47 -16.10 -13.60
N THR A 67 24.42 -15.32 -13.87
CA THR A 67 24.18 -14.04 -13.20
C THR A 67 23.43 -14.21 -11.88
N PHE A 68 22.37 -15.00 -11.89
CA PHE A 68 21.47 -15.25 -10.77
C PHE A 68 21.25 -16.77 -10.65
N PRO A 69 22.11 -17.48 -9.89
CA PRO A 69 21.94 -18.91 -9.68
C PRO A 69 20.60 -19.21 -8.97
N PRO A 70 19.76 -20.12 -9.50
CA PRO A 70 18.53 -20.50 -8.83
C PRO A 70 18.87 -21.22 -7.51
N PRO A 71 18.04 -21.07 -6.46
CA PRO A 71 18.25 -21.78 -5.21
C PRO A 71 18.26 -23.31 -5.43
N PRO A 72 19.14 -24.07 -4.78
CA PRO A 72 19.26 -25.52 -5.00
C PRO A 72 17.97 -26.30 -4.77
N GLU A 73 17.11 -25.81 -3.87
CA GLU A 73 15.82 -26.40 -3.53
C GLU A 73 14.72 -26.17 -4.59
N TYR A 74 14.99 -25.37 -5.63
CA TYR A 74 14.03 -25.00 -6.69
C TYR A 74 14.24 -25.89 -7.91
N THR A 75 13.80 -27.14 -7.82
CA THR A 75 14.09 -28.21 -8.79
C THR A 75 13.14 -28.24 -10.00
N THR A 76 11.95 -27.65 -9.90
CA THR A 76 10.97 -27.63 -10.98
C THR A 76 11.22 -26.45 -11.91
N PHE A 77 11.56 -26.71 -13.18
CA PHE A 77 11.87 -25.68 -14.18
C PHE A 77 10.79 -25.58 -15.25
N GLN A 78 10.45 -24.34 -15.63
CA GLN A 78 9.58 -24.01 -16.76
C GLN A 78 10.14 -22.80 -17.52
N SER A 79 9.89 -22.74 -18.82
CA SER A 79 10.25 -21.59 -19.66
C SER A 79 9.08 -21.17 -20.54
N ALA A 80 8.96 -19.87 -20.79
CA ALA A 80 8.00 -19.29 -21.72
C ALA A 80 8.67 -18.25 -22.62
N PHE A 81 8.16 -18.10 -23.84
CA PHE A 81 8.53 -17.03 -24.75
C PHE A 81 7.41 -16.01 -24.78
N ASN A 82 7.66 -14.83 -24.21
CA ASN A 82 6.64 -13.80 -24.00
C ASN A 82 6.97 -12.57 -24.85
N GLY A 83 5.94 -11.88 -25.33
CA GLY A 83 6.07 -10.64 -26.08
C GLY A 83 5.17 -9.55 -25.49
N TYR A 84 5.76 -8.41 -25.16
CA TYR A 84 5.05 -7.22 -24.71
C TYR A 84 5.42 -6.04 -25.62
N GLY A 85 4.48 -5.61 -26.46
CA GLY A 85 4.75 -4.59 -27.46
C GLY A 85 5.82 -5.03 -28.46
N LYS A 86 6.93 -4.29 -28.56
CA LYS A 86 8.09 -4.65 -29.41
C LYS A 86 9.13 -5.50 -28.69
N GLN A 87 9.02 -5.65 -27.37
CA GLN A 87 9.98 -6.40 -26.58
C GLN A 87 9.55 -7.85 -26.50
N THR A 88 10.49 -8.76 -26.78
CA THR A 88 10.31 -10.20 -26.61
C THR A 88 11.31 -10.72 -25.60
N VAL A 89 10.87 -11.61 -24.72
CA VAL A 89 11.67 -12.12 -23.61
C VAL A 89 11.52 -13.62 -23.46
N TRP A 90 12.61 -14.27 -23.06
CA TRP A 90 12.61 -15.58 -22.46
C TRP A 90 12.33 -15.45 -20.97
N SER A 91 11.20 -15.95 -20.51
CA SER A 91 10.85 -16.02 -19.09
C SER A 91 11.19 -17.41 -18.55
N LEU A 92 12.08 -17.47 -17.59
CA LEU A 92 12.63 -18.68 -17.00
C LEU A 92 12.17 -18.76 -15.54
N SER A 93 11.53 -19.86 -15.14
CA SER A 93 10.96 -20.03 -13.81
C SER A 93 11.47 -21.30 -13.16
N TRP A 94 11.91 -21.19 -11.91
CA TRP A 94 12.25 -22.29 -11.03
C TRP A 94 11.34 -22.26 -9.81
N ARG A 95 10.91 -23.43 -9.34
CA ARG A 95 10.05 -23.58 -8.16
C ARG A 95 10.46 -24.79 -7.32
N PRO A 96 10.25 -24.73 -5.99
CA PRO A 96 10.36 -25.92 -5.15
C PRO A 96 9.18 -26.87 -5.41
N GLU A 97 9.35 -28.16 -5.11
CA GLU A 97 8.33 -29.19 -5.36
C GLU A 97 7.00 -28.91 -4.63
N ASN A 98 7.06 -28.26 -3.48
CA ASN A 98 5.89 -27.88 -2.68
C ASN A 98 5.23 -26.57 -3.13
N ASN A 99 5.74 -25.90 -4.19
CA ASN A 99 5.29 -24.59 -4.68
C ASN A 99 5.35 -23.44 -3.64
N ALA A 100 6.10 -23.59 -2.55
CA ALA A 100 6.28 -22.59 -1.49
C ALA A 100 7.29 -21.48 -1.85
N GLY A 101 7.20 -20.94 -3.07
CA GLY A 101 8.16 -19.97 -3.59
C GLY A 101 8.25 -19.97 -5.11
N PHE A 102 8.91 -18.94 -5.65
CA PHE A 102 9.33 -18.90 -7.05
C PHE A 102 10.64 -18.10 -7.22
N PHE A 103 11.40 -18.48 -8.23
CA PHE A 103 12.57 -17.75 -8.71
C PHE A 103 12.42 -17.61 -10.21
N GLU A 104 12.33 -16.38 -10.70
CA GLU A 104 12.01 -16.09 -12.10
C GLU A 104 13.03 -15.10 -12.67
N VAL A 105 13.50 -15.35 -13.90
CA VAL A 105 14.42 -14.48 -14.64
C VAL A 105 13.86 -14.25 -16.04
N SER A 106 13.83 -13.00 -16.48
CA SER A 106 13.46 -12.62 -17.85
C SER A 106 14.66 -12.05 -18.60
N VAL A 107 14.95 -12.64 -19.77
CA VAL A 107 16.05 -12.25 -20.65
C VAL A 107 15.50 -11.75 -21.97
N ASP A 108 15.91 -10.57 -22.41
CA ASP A 108 15.54 -10.00 -23.69
C ASP A 108 16.01 -10.90 -24.84
N ALA A 109 15.08 -11.34 -25.67
CA ALA A 109 15.33 -12.35 -26.70
C ALA A 109 16.10 -11.80 -27.93
N VAL A 110 16.31 -10.49 -28.00
CA VAL A 110 17.07 -9.83 -29.08
C VAL A 110 18.47 -9.45 -28.61
N THR A 111 18.57 -8.83 -27.44
CA THR A 111 19.81 -8.24 -26.91
C THR A 111 20.54 -9.15 -25.93
N GLY A 112 19.85 -10.10 -25.30
CA GLY A 112 20.39 -10.96 -24.25
C GLY A 112 20.53 -10.26 -22.90
N GLU A 113 20.05 -9.02 -22.77
CA GLU A 113 20.02 -8.31 -21.51
C GLU A 113 19.05 -8.98 -20.53
N ILE A 114 19.46 -9.13 -19.26
CA ILE A 114 18.52 -9.52 -18.22
C ILE A 114 17.70 -8.28 -17.87
N VAL A 115 16.39 -8.36 -18.05
CA VAL A 115 15.45 -7.24 -17.86
C VAL A 115 14.68 -7.35 -16.57
N ALA A 116 14.53 -8.57 -16.04
CA ALA A 116 13.96 -8.78 -14.72
C ALA A 116 14.52 -10.04 -14.05
N MET A 117 14.63 -10.02 -12.73
CA MET A 117 14.76 -11.19 -11.87
C MET A 117 13.91 -10.96 -10.63
N ASN A 118 13.12 -11.95 -10.22
CA ASN A 118 12.33 -11.90 -9.00
C ASN A 118 12.46 -13.21 -8.23
N MET A 119 12.63 -13.08 -6.92
CA MET A 119 12.64 -14.19 -5.99
C MET A 119 11.62 -13.91 -4.88
N TRP A 120 10.73 -14.85 -4.68
CA TRP A 120 9.85 -14.89 -3.52
C TRP A 120 9.96 -16.26 -2.88
N LYS A 121 10.14 -16.28 -1.56
CA LYS A 121 10.14 -17.50 -0.76
C LYS A 121 9.00 -17.39 0.25
N GLU A 122 8.28 -18.48 0.49
CA GLU A 122 7.30 -18.48 1.57
C GLU A 122 8.02 -18.28 2.92
N LEU A 123 7.71 -17.17 3.60
CA LEU A 123 8.25 -16.87 4.91
C LEU A 123 7.63 -17.81 5.94
N MET A 124 8.39 -18.80 6.38
CA MET A 124 8.12 -19.42 7.67
C MET A 124 8.40 -18.36 8.73
N MET A 125 7.36 -17.88 9.42
CA MET A 125 7.50 -16.97 10.56
C MET A 125 8.61 -17.52 11.47
N PRO A 126 9.74 -16.81 11.62
CA PRO A 126 10.84 -17.34 12.41
C PRO A 126 10.31 -17.62 13.81
N GLN A 127 10.52 -18.85 14.30
CA GLN A 127 10.24 -19.23 15.68
C GLN A 127 11.26 -18.50 16.57
N GLY A 128 10.98 -17.25 16.91
CA GLY A 128 11.92 -16.39 17.63
C GLY A 128 11.63 -14.90 17.46
N ARG A 129 12.42 -14.04 18.12
CA ARG A 129 12.30 -12.58 17.94
C ARG A 129 12.98 -12.17 16.63
N PRO A 130 12.34 -11.32 15.80
CA PRO A 130 12.98 -10.80 14.61
C PRO A 130 14.18 -9.93 14.98
N ASN A 131 15.31 -10.13 14.30
CA ASN A 131 16.48 -9.28 14.46
C ASN A 131 16.15 -7.86 13.94
N LEU A 132 16.17 -6.86 14.83
CA LEU A 132 15.89 -5.48 14.46
C LEU A 132 17.05 -4.76 13.78
N PHE A 133 18.21 -5.39 13.61
CA PHE A 133 19.36 -4.78 12.95
C PHE A 133 19.76 -5.59 11.72
N PRO A 134 19.74 -4.98 10.51
CA PRO A 134 20.24 -5.63 9.31
C PRO A 134 21.66 -6.16 9.52
N THR A 135 21.90 -7.42 9.14
CA THR A 135 23.26 -7.97 9.11
C THR A 135 24.11 -7.27 8.05
N LEU A 136 23.51 -6.92 6.90
CA LEU A 136 24.16 -6.19 5.82
C LEU A 136 23.96 -4.67 6.00
N PRO A 137 25.04 -3.88 6.16
CA PRO A 137 24.93 -2.42 6.22
C PRO A 137 24.42 -1.82 4.90
N LEU A 138 23.59 -0.78 4.96
CA LEU A 138 23.02 -0.08 3.79
C LEU A 138 24.08 0.30 2.75
N ASP A 139 25.19 0.90 3.17
CA ASP A 139 26.26 1.32 2.25
C ASP A 139 26.85 0.12 1.47
N LYS A 140 26.96 -1.05 2.12
CA LYS A 140 27.45 -2.28 1.48
C LYS A 140 26.42 -2.92 0.58
N ALA A 141 25.14 -2.88 0.94
CA ALA A 141 24.05 -3.26 0.05
C ALA A 141 24.01 -2.37 -1.20
N ARG A 142 24.14 -1.05 -1.02
CA ARG A 142 24.20 -0.07 -2.12
C ARG A 142 25.38 -0.31 -3.05
N GLU A 143 26.57 -0.51 -2.50
CA GLU A 143 27.76 -0.87 -3.29
C GLU A 143 27.52 -2.17 -4.09
N LYS A 144 26.90 -3.19 -3.47
CA LYS A 144 26.59 -4.47 -4.13
C LYS A 144 25.58 -4.29 -5.26
N ALA A 145 24.49 -3.57 -5.01
CA ALA A 145 23.46 -3.29 -6.01
C ALA A 145 24.02 -2.45 -7.16
N TRP A 146 24.84 -1.43 -6.88
CA TRP A 146 25.45 -0.61 -7.92
C TRP A 146 26.41 -1.40 -8.81
N ARG A 147 27.24 -2.29 -8.23
CA ARG A 147 28.12 -3.18 -9.02
C ARG A 147 27.30 -4.08 -9.95
N LEU A 148 26.18 -4.61 -9.49
CA LEU A 148 25.27 -5.40 -10.33
C LEU A 148 24.73 -4.58 -11.50
N VAL A 149 24.28 -3.35 -11.25
CA VAL A 149 23.80 -2.44 -12.30
C VAL A 149 24.89 -2.14 -13.33
N GLN A 150 26.12 -1.84 -12.89
CA GLN A 150 27.26 -1.58 -13.77
C GLN A 150 27.64 -2.82 -14.60
N GLN A 151 27.57 -4.01 -14.01
CA GLN A 151 27.88 -5.27 -14.69
C GLN A 151 26.83 -5.61 -15.77
N LEU A 152 25.55 -5.42 -15.47
CA LEU A 152 24.46 -5.79 -16.38
C LEU A 152 24.12 -4.70 -17.40
N ASN A 153 24.39 -3.43 -17.10
CA ASN A 153 24.05 -2.30 -17.96
C ASN A 153 25.19 -1.27 -18.04
N PRO A 154 26.40 -1.67 -18.47
CA PRO A 154 27.58 -0.80 -18.46
C PRO A 154 27.36 0.49 -19.27
N THR A 155 26.64 0.43 -20.39
CA THR A 155 26.33 1.59 -21.25
C THR A 155 25.23 2.49 -20.68
N LYS A 156 24.34 1.96 -19.84
CA LYS A 156 23.26 2.75 -19.21
C LYS A 156 23.75 3.46 -17.95
N ALA A 157 24.72 2.86 -17.24
CA ALA A 157 25.17 3.30 -15.92
C ALA A 157 25.62 4.77 -15.85
N GLU A 158 26.29 5.30 -16.88
CA GLU A 158 26.75 6.71 -16.91
C GLU A 158 25.60 7.72 -16.77
N ASN A 159 24.43 7.36 -17.31
CA ASN A 159 23.24 8.19 -17.34
C ASN A 159 22.33 7.95 -16.13
N LEU A 160 22.66 7.05 -15.21
CA LEU A 160 21.84 6.74 -14.05
C LEU A 160 22.20 7.59 -12.84
N ARG A 161 21.18 8.01 -12.08
CA ARG A 161 21.33 8.68 -10.78
C ARG A 161 20.47 7.97 -9.75
N LEU A 162 21.03 7.76 -8.56
CA LEU A 162 20.31 7.12 -7.46
C LEU A 162 19.18 8.04 -6.99
N HIS A 163 17.95 7.56 -7.07
CA HIS A 163 16.74 8.28 -6.70
C HIS A 163 16.14 7.77 -5.38
N MET A 164 16.21 6.46 -5.14
CA MET A 164 15.80 5.82 -3.89
C MET A 164 16.97 5.05 -3.30
N ASP A 165 17.31 5.31 -2.03
CA ASP A 165 18.49 4.76 -1.35
C ASP A 165 18.12 4.25 0.06
N GLY A 166 17.51 3.06 0.13
CA GLY A 166 17.35 2.39 1.41
C GLY A 166 16.11 1.51 1.54
N LEU A 167 15.69 1.31 2.79
CA LEU A 167 14.48 0.55 3.09
C LEU A 167 13.28 1.29 2.47
N ASN A 168 12.35 0.57 1.84
CA ASN A 168 11.15 1.17 1.24
C ASN A 168 10.54 2.20 2.22
N GLY A 169 10.33 3.44 1.74
CA GLY A 169 9.82 4.56 2.53
C GLY A 169 8.35 4.41 2.98
N GLY A 170 7.75 3.23 2.80
CA GLY A 170 6.47 2.85 3.37
C GLY A 170 6.66 2.03 4.65
N VAL A 171 5.70 2.13 5.56
CA VAL A 171 5.64 1.46 6.87
C VAL A 171 6.31 0.07 6.85
N ILE A 172 7.54 0.02 7.35
CA ILE A 172 8.30 -1.22 7.53
C ILE A 172 7.50 -2.08 8.52
N ARG A 173 7.00 -3.24 8.06
CA ARG A 173 6.63 -4.35 8.94
C ARG A 173 7.93 -5.11 9.25
N PRO A 174 8.54 -4.92 10.43
CA PRO A 174 9.80 -5.59 10.76
C PRO A 174 9.68 -7.13 10.81
N GLU A 175 8.47 -7.68 10.77
CA GLU A 175 8.18 -9.12 10.64
C GLU A 175 8.29 -9.67 9.21
N MET A 176 8.22 -8.84 8.16
CA MET A 176 7.93 -9.30 6.79
C MET A 176 9.03 -8.98 5.77
N GLU A 177 10.30 -9.12 6.15
CA GLU A 177 11.50 -8.90 5.33
C GLU A 177 11.98 -7.45 5.24
N ARG A 178 13.19 -7.21 5.73
CA ARG A 178 13.90 -5.96 5.50
C ARG A 178 14.60 -6.08 4.17
N ARG A 179 14.02 -5.49 3.12
CA ARG A 179 14.68 -5.35 1.82
C ARG A 179 15.16 -3.92 1.65
N TYR A 180 16.42 -3.76 1.30
CA TYR A 180 16.90 -2.49 0.76
C TYR A 180 16.44 -2.38 -0.69
N ASN A 181 15.76 -1.29 -1.02
CA ASN A 181 15.33 -0.95 -2.36
C ASN A 181 16.19 0.19 -2.89
N PHE A 182 16.83 -0.05 -4.03
CA PHE A 182 17.63 0.94 -4.74
C PHE A 182 17.01 1.19 -6.12
N ILE A 183 16.63 2.43 -6.39
CA ILE A 183 16.09 2.85 -7.68
C ILE A 183 17.05 3.84 -8.29
N TRP A 184 17.67 3.46 -9.40
CA TRP A 184 18.41 4.36 -10.26
C TRP A 184 17.52 4.86 -11.38
N GLN A 185 17.47 6.16 -11.54
CA GLN A 185 16.69 6.83 -12.56
C GLN A 185 17.60 7.34 -13.70
N ARG A 186 17.14 7.19 -14.94
CA ARG A 186 17.83 7.75 -16.11
C ARG A 186 17.78 9.28 -16.05
N THR A 187 18.91 9.88 -16.35
CA THR A 187 19.10 11.29 -16.62
C THR A 187 19.73 11.45 -17.99
N HIS A 188 19.31 12.44 -18.76
CA HIS A 188 19.91 12.76 -20.05
C HIS A 188 20.12 14.26 -20.15
N LYS A 189 21.38 14.69 -20.31
CA LYS A 189 21.79 16.11 -20.25
C LYS A 189 21.27 16.83 -18.99
N GLY A 190 21.27 16.13 -17.85
CA GLY A 190 20.76 16.65 -16.57
C GLY A 190 19.24 16.61 -16.39
N ILE A 191 18.48 16.19 -17.40
CA ILE A 191 17.01 16.11 -17.33
C ILE A 191 16.59 14.70 -16.87
N PRO A 192 15.82 14.57 -15.78
CA PRO A 192 15.32 13.29 -15.27
C PRO A 192 14.30 12.62 -16.19
N PHE A 193 14.30 11.28 -16.23
CA PHE A 193 13.25 10.46 -16.81
C PHE A 193 12.75 9.41 -15.80
N PRO A 194 11.77 9.77 -14.93
CA PRO A 194 11.27 8.89 -13.85
C PRO A 194 10.70 7.56 -14.34
N GLY A 195 10.17 7.52 -15.56
CA GLY A 195 9.70 6.28 -16.19
C GLY A 195 10.81 5.39 -16.75
N ASN A 196 12.08 5.77 -16.63
CA ASN A 196 13.22 4.94 -17.04
C ASN A 196 14.12 4.69 -15.82
N THR A 197 14.06 3.47 -15.31
CA THR A 197 14.69 3.11 -14.05
C THR A 197 15.35 1.73 -14.11
N ILE A 198 16.33 1.54 -13.23
CA ILE A 198 16.82 0.23 -12.84
C ILE A 198 16.62 0.11 -11.34
N MET A 199 15.87 -0.90 -10.92
CA MET A 199 15.54 -1.19 -9.54
C MET A 199 16.26 -2.45 -9.09
N VAL A 200 16.80 -2.44 -7.88
CA VAL A 200 17.42 -3.60 -7.23
C VAL A 200 16.94 -3.69 -5.79
N GLU A 201 16.37 -4.83 -5.41
CA GLU A 201 16.08 -5.18 -4.03
C GLU A 201 17.09 -6.18 -3.49
N ILE A 202 17.57 -5.94 -2.28
CA ILE A 202 18.50 -6.81 -1.55
C ILE A 202 17.94 -7.12 -0.17
N ASP A 203 17.89 -8.40 0.19
CA ASP A 203 17.61 -8.81 1.57
C ASP A 203 18.67 -8.25 2.52
N ALA A 204 18.25 -7.52 3.52
CA ALA A 204 19.15 -6.77 4.40
C ALA A 204 19.89 -7.68 5.41
N ASN A 205 19.58 -8.98 5.47
CA ASN A 205 20.21 -9.95 6.35
C ASN A 205 21.14 -10.91 5.59
N SER A 206 20.63 -11.61 4.57
CA SER A 206 21.43 -12.52 3.76
C SER A 206 22.28 -11.78 2.72
N GLY A 207 21.82 -10.60 2.30
CA GLY A 207 22.40 -9.85 1.20
C GLY A 207 22.02 -10.38 -0.16
N ASP A 208 21.11 -11.34 -0.27
CA ASP A 208 20.66 -11.88 -1.55
C ASP A 208 19.90 -10.83 -2.35
N VAL A 209 20.07 -10.83 -3.67
CA VAL A 209 19.25 -9.99 -4.55
C VAL A 209 17.90 -10.69 -4.67
N THR A 210 16.83 -10.02 -4.25
CA THR A 210 15.46 -10.58 -4.26
C THR A 210 14.64 -10.05 -5.43
N SER A 211 14.99 -8.89 -5.96
CA SER A 211 14.38 -8.34 -7.16
C SER A 211 15.40 -7.52 -7.94
N TYR A 212 15.31 -7.56 -9.25
CA TYR A 212 16.03 -6.72 -10.19
C TYR A 212 15.09 -6.42 -11.34
N HIS A 213 14.94 -5.16 -11.73
CA HIS A 213 14.03 -4.77 -12.81
C HIS A 213 14.61 -3.61 -13.61
N VAL A 214 14.57 -3.72 -14.94
CA VAL A 214 14.96 -2.67 -15.88
C VAL A 214 13.72 -2.18 -16.61
N ASN A 215 13.36 -0.93 -16.39
CA ASN A 215 12.40 -0.23 -17.22
C ASN A 215 13.15 0.79 -18.08
N TRP A 216 13.29 0.52 -19.37
CA TRP A 216 14.11 1.35 -20.25
C TRP A 216 13.53 1.41 -21.65
N THR A 217 13.45 2.62 -22.20
CA THR A 217 13.07 2.82 -23.60
C THR A 217 14.28 3.14 -24.46
N THR A 218 14.31 2.55 -25.66
CA THR A 218 15.33 2.78 -26.68
C THR A 218 14.98 3.93 -27.62
N GLN A 219 13.80 4.55 -27.46
CA GLN A 219 13.43 5.72 -28.24
C GLN A 219 14.39 6.90 -28.02
N SER A 220 14.55 7.70 -29.06
CA SER A 220 15.27 8.97 -29.00
C SER A 220 14.58 9.93 -28.04
N LEU A 221 15.34 10.56 -27.16
CA LEU A 221 14.84 11.60 -26.27
C LEU A 221 14.81 12.95 -27.00
N PRO A 222 13.73 13.73 -26.88
CA PRO A 222 13.67 15.06 -27.50
C PRO A 222 14.72 16.01 -26.87
N ASP A 223 15.27 16.92 -27.68
CA ASP A 223 16.19 17.95 -27.18
C ASP A 223 15.43 19.04 -26.42
N ALA A 224 16.06 19.67 -25.43
CA ALA A 224 15.43 20.72 -24.61
C ALA A 224 15.58 22.13 -25.21
N GLN A 225 16.15 22.29 -26.40
CA GLN A 225 16.24 23.58 -27.07
C GLN A 225 14.85 24.15 -27.37
N GLY A 226 14.57 25.37 -26.87
CA GLY A 226 13.30 26.06 -27.12
C GLY A 226 12.21 25.79 -26.08
N VAL A 227 12.50 25.07 -25.00
CA VAL A 227 11.56 24.97 -23.87
C VAL A 227 11.34 26.33 -23.19
N ILE A 228 10.14 26.54 -22.65
CA ILE A 228 9.82 27.72 -21.82
C ILE A 228 10.66 27.72 -20.55
N SER A 229 10.82 28.88 -19.90
CA SER A 229 11.55 28.96 -18.63
C SER A 229 10.77 28.31 -17.48
N LEU A 230 11.49 27.87 -16.44
CA LEU A 230 10.89 27.35 -15.21
C LEU A 230 9.95 28.37 -14.55
N GLN A 231 10.32 29.66 -14.54
CA GLN A 231 9.46 30.73 -14.04
C GLN A 231 8.15 30.79 -14.82
N LYS A 232 8.21 30.68 -16.15
CA LYS A 232 7.01 30.70 -16.98
C LYS A 232 6.12 29.48 -16.71
N ALA A 233 6.72 28.30 -16.56
CA ALA A 233 6.01 27.09 -16.19
C ALA A 233 5.30 27.23 -14.83
N ARG A 234 5.96 27.85 -13.84
CA ARG A 234 5.36 28.10 -12.52
C ARG A 234 4.20 29.11 -12.56
N GLU A 235 4.27 30.13 -13.41
CA GLU A 235 3.12 31.04 -13.67
C GLU A 235 1.94 30.29 -14.28
N ILE A 236 2.21 29.43 -15.27
CA ILE A 236 1.18 28.60 -15.91
C ILE A 236 0.57 27.63 -14.90
N TYR A 237 1.39 27.01 -14.05
CA TYR A 237 0.95 26.08 -13.02
C TYR A 237 -0.07 26.72 -12.07
N GLU A 238 0.18 27.96 -11.64
CA GLU A 238 -0.78 28.73 -10.85
C GLU A 238 -2.01 29.13 -11.67
N LYS A 239 -1.82 29.71 -12.86
CA LYS A 239 -2.93 30.22 -13.68
C LYS A 239 -3.89 29.11 -14.13
N ALA A 240 -3.37 27.90 -14.35
CA ALA A 240 -4.16 26.72 -14.69
C ALA A 240 -4.94 26.15 -13.50
N GLY A 241 -4.71 26.64 -12.27
CA GLY A 241 -5.39 26.15 -11.07
C GLY A 241 -5.04 24.71 -10.75
N MET A 242 -3.75 24.32 -10.89
CA MET A 242 -3.31 22.94 -10.68
C MET A 242 -3.59 22.44 -9.25
N LEU A 243 -3.57 23.34 -8.27
CA LEU A 243 -3.96 23.05 -6.90
C LEU A 243 -5.38 23.53 -6.63
N GLU A 244 -6.24 22.63 -6.17
CA GLU A 244 -7.62 22.93 -5.78
C GLU A 244 -7.72 23.05 -4.26
N LEU A 245 -8.32 24.14 -3.77
CA LEU A 245 -8.79 24.24 -2.40
C LEU A 245 -10.00 23.33 -2.23
N GLN A 246 -9.96 22.43 -1.26
CA GLN A 246 -11.06 21.49 -1.02
C GLN A 246 -11.15 21.06 0.45
N TYR A 247 -12.31 20.56 0.83
CA TYR A 247 -12.46 19.79 2.06
C TYR A 247 -11.96 18.35 1.88
N TYR A 248 -11.32 17.83 2.91
CA TYR A 248 -10.82 16.47 3.03
C TYR A 248 -11.27 15.89 4.36
N SER A 249 -11.72 14.63 4.41
CA SER A 249 -11.92 13.93 5.69
C SER A 249 -10.70 13.10 6.04
N PRO A 250 -9.88 13.55 7.01
CA PRO A 250 -8.82 12.74 7.57
C PRO A 250 -9.32 11.38 8.01
N ARG A 251 -8.49 10.34 7.83
CA ARG A 251 -8.80 9.00 8.35
C ARG A 251 -7.84 8.62 9.46
N THR A 252 -8.36 8.10 10.57
CA THR A 252 -7.51 7.55 11.63
C THR A 252 -6.73 6.32 11.14
N PRO A 253 -5.66 5.91 11.85
CA PRO A 253 -4.88 4.70 11.54
C PRO A 253 -5.70 3.43 11.31
N ASP A 254 -6.82 3.25 12.02
CA ASP A 254 -7.75 2.12 11.84
C ASP A 254 -8.72 2.31 10.65
N GLY A 255 -8.45 3.30 9.80
CA GLY A 255 -9.18 3.60 8.58
C GLY A 255 -10.42 4.48 8.76
N LYS A 256 -10.70 4.97 9.98
CA LYS A 256 -11.96 5.64 10.29
C LYS A 256 -11.99 7.10 9.88
N ALA A 257 -12.98 7.51 9.11
CA ALA A 257 -13.15 8.91 8.72
C ALA A 257 -13.46 9.78 9.95
N THR A 258 -12.68 10.84 10.11
CA THR A 258 -12.95 11.87 11.12
C THR A 258 -14.18 12.69 10.74
N LYS A 259 -14.94 13.12 11.76
CA LYS A 259 -16.18 13.88 11.55
C LYS A 259 -15.95 15.34 11.15
N GLU A 260 -14.73 15.83 11.23
CA GLU A 260 -14.37 17.24 11.01
C GLU A 260 -13.46 17.35 9.77
N PRO A 261 -14.04 17.66 8.59
CA PRO A 261 -13.26 17.87 7.38
C PRO A 261 -12.29 19.04 7.52
N GLN A 262 -11.07 18.86 7.00
CA GLN A 262 -10.03 19.87 6.96
C GLN A 262 -9.99 20.57 5.61
N LEU A 263 -9.59 21.84 5.61
CA LEU A 263 -9.31 22.59 4.38
C LEU A 263 -7.88 22.31 3.93
N ILE A 264 -7.74 21.81 2.70
CA ILE A 264 -6.44 21.48 2.11
C ILE A 264 -6.31 22.07 0.71
N TYR A 265 -5.08 22.23 0.24
CA TYR A 265 -4.79 22.31 -1.18
C TYR A 265 -4.18 20.99 -1.65
N ARG A 266 -4.63 20.48 -2.79
CA ARG A 266 -4.02 19.30 -3.45
C ARG A 266 -4.02 19.41 -4.95
N LEU A 267 -3.15 18.65 -5.61
CA LEU A 267 -3.11 18.54 -7.06
C LEU A 267 -4.43 17.95 -7.58
N GLN A 268 -5.18 18.72 -8.36
CA GLN A 268 -6.44 18.29 -8.95
C GLN A 268 -6.63 18.96 -10.31
N HIS A 269 -5.99 18.40 -11.34
CA HIS A 269 -6.10 18.92 -12.71
C HIS A 269 -6.02 17.76 -13.73
N PRO A 270 -6.75 17.81 -14.87
CA PRO A 270 -6.72 16.74 -15.88
C PRO A 270 -5.34 16.37 -16.41
N SER A 271 -4.39 17.32 -16.42
CA SER A 271 -3.01 17.08 -16.84
C SER A 271 -2.16 16.34 -15.80
N ASN A 272 -2.72 16.07 -14.62
CA ASN A 272 -2.00 15.55 -13.46
C ASN A 272 -0.74 16.38 -13.11
N GLY A 273 -0.85 17.71 -13.22
CA GLY A 273 0.25 18.63 -12.91
C GLY A 273 1.29 18.81 -14.02
N GLN A 274 1.12 18.15 -15.17
CA GLN A 274 2.04 18.25 -16.30
C GLN A 274 1.76 19.49 -17.15
N ILE A 275 2.83 20.22 -17.49
CA ILE A 275 2.83 21.35 -18.43
C ILE A 275 3.79 21.01 -19.56
N ASP A 276 3.32 21.04 -20.80
CA ASP A 276 4.16 20.82 -21.98
C ASP A 276 5.26 21.88 -22.04
N ALA A 277 6.52 21.43 -22.12
CA ALA A 277 7.67 22.30 -21.95
C ALA A 277 7.90 23.26 -23.13
N PHE A 278 7.32 23.03 -24.30
CA PHE A 278 7.50 23.89 -25.47
C PHE A 278 6.34 24.88 -25.63
N THR A 279 5.12 24.42 -25.40
CA THR A 279 3.90 25.20 -25.63
C THR A 279 3.42 25.95 -24.39
N GLY A 280 3.83 25.51 -23.19
CA GLY A 280 3.33 26.04 -21.94
C GLY A 280 1.84 25.77 -21.71
N GLN A 281 1.29 24.74 -22.34
CA GLN A 281 -0.08 24.30 -22.11
C GLN A 281 -0.11 23.11 -21.14
N PRO A 282 -1.09 23.02 -20.24
CA PRO A 282 -1.32 21.78 -19.50
C PRO A 282 -1.49 20.60 -20.46
N VAL A 283 -0.77 19.50 -20.19
CA VAL A 283 -0.82 18.31 -21.05
C VAL A 283 -2.23 17.74 -21.05
N LYS A 284 -2.76 17.43 -22.22
CA LYS A 284 -4.03 16.73 -22.32
C LYS A 284 -3.83 15.27 -21.86
N PRO A 285 -4.66 14.76 -20.94
CA PRO A 285 -4.52 13.38 -20.55
C PRO A 285 -4.73 12.46 -21.75
N TYR A 286 -3.85 11.48 -21.90
CA TYR A 286 -3.98 10.47 -22.93
C TYR A 286 -5.07 9.48 -22.53
N THR A 287 -6.13 9.38 -23.34
CA THR A 287 -7.15 8.33 -23.23
C THR A 287 -6.81 7.23 -24.24
N PRO A 288 -6.37 6.04 -23.82
CA PRO A 288 -6.12 4.94 -24.75
C PRO A 288 -7.39 4.55 -25.50
N ASP A 289 -7.32 4.40 -26.82
CA ASP A 289 -8.37 3.76 -27.61
C ASP A 289 -8.33 2.24 -27.34
N TRP A 290 -8.86 1.78 -26.20
CA TRP A 290 -8.92 0.34 -25.92
C TRP A 290 -9.84 -0.36 -26.93
N LYS A 291 -9.23 -1.06 -27.89
CA LYS A 291 -9.90 -2.11 -28.67
C LYS A 291 -9.99 -3.34 -27.80
N PHE A 292 -11.15 -3.65 -27.25
CA PHE A 292 -11.44 -5.02 -26.88
C PHE A 292 -11.48 -5.82 -28.19
N ALA A 293 -10.53 -6.74 -28.38
CA ALA A 293 -10.68 -7.74 -29.42
C ALA A 293 -11.97 -8.51 -29.11
N GLU A 294 -12.84 -8.67 -30.11
CA GLU A 294 -13.98 -9.58 -30.06
C GLU A 294 -13.44 -10.99 -29.75
N GLY A 295 -13.46 -11.39 -28.48
CA GLY A 295 -13.01 -12.74 -28.07
C GLY A 295 -12.28 -12.87 -26.74
N GLY A 296 -12.53 -12.01 -25.74
CA GLY A 296 -11.78 -12.08 -24.48
C GLY A 296 -12.48 -11.53 -23.23
N ALA A 297 -13.80 -11.69 -23.10
CA ALA A 297 -14.50 -11.46 -21.83
C ALA A 297 -14.56 -12.76 -21.01
N GLY A 298 -13.41 -13.36 -20.74
CA GLY A 298 -13.26 -14.57 -19.93
C GLY A 298 -12.36 -14.29 -18.73
N GLY A 299 -12.84 -13.51 -17.77
CA GLY A 299 -11.97 -13.09 -16.65
C GLY A 299 -12.65 -12.47 -15.44
N PHE A 300 -13.94 -12.69 -15.22
CA PHE A 300 -14.60 -12.49 -13.92
C PHE A 300 -15.68 -13.55 -13.67
N GLY A 301 -15.44 -14.76 -14.19
CA GLY A 301 -16.27 -15.93 -13.93
C GLY A 301 -15.63 -16.79 -12.86
N SER A 302 -16.40 -17.10 -11.81
CA SER A 302 -16.11 -18.00 -10.69
C SER A 302 -15.55 -17.36 -9.41
N PHE A 303 -16.38 -16.58 -8.71
CA PHE A 303 -16.48 -16.85 -7.27
C PHE A 303 -17.35 -18.10 -7.10
N ALA A 304 -16.75 -19.12 -6.51
CA ALA A 304 -17.33 -20.43 -6.31
C ALA A 304 -18.67 -20.35 -5.56
N LYS A 305 -19.58 -21.25 -5.94
CA LYS A 305 -20.82 -21.56 -5.23
C LYS A 305 -20.56 -21.77 -3.73
N SER A 306 -21.10 -20.88 -2.92
CA SER A 306 -21.54 -21.20 -1.56
C SER A 306 -22.96 -20.68 -1.40
N ALA A 307 -23.89 -21.59 -1.13
CA ALA A 307 -25.20 -21.20 -0.62
C ALA A 307 -24.96 -20.44 0.68
N ALA A 308 -25.57 -19.27 0.83
CA ALA A 308 -25.48 -18.49 2.06
C ALA A 308 -25.92 -19.37 3.24
N PRO A 309 -25.08 -19.55 4.28
CA PRO A 309 -25.51 -20.19 5.52
C PRO A 309 -26.51 -19.29 6.25
N ASP A 310 -27.40 -19.92 7.03
CA ASP A 310 -28.33 -19.23 7.92
C ASP A 310 -27.58 -18.38 8.96
N LEU A 311 -28.26 -17.31 9.39
CA LEU A 311 -27.75 -16.23 10.25
C LEU A 311 -27.06 -16.72 11.55
N THR A 312 -25.91 -16.14 11.85
CA THR A 312 -25.11 -16.23 13.07
C THR A 312 -25.75 -15.50 14.27
N PRO A 313 -25.36 -15.84 15.51
CA PRO A 313 -25.84 -15.15 16.72
C PRO A 313 -25.56 -13.63 16.77
N GLN A 314 -24.62 -13.13 15.96
CA GLN A 314 -24.32 -11.70 15.83
C GLN A 314 -25.33 -11.00 14.90
N GLU A 315 -25.83 -11.70 13.88
CA GLU A 315 -26.94 -11.26 13.03
C GLU A 315 -28.27 -11.22 13.79
N ASN A 316 -28.44 -12.00 14.86
CA ASN A 316 -29.60 -11.91 15.75
C ASN A 316 -29.56 -10.68 16.70
N ARG A 317 -28.39 -10.15 17.06
CA ARG A 317 -28.27 -8.86 17.78
C ARG A 317 -28.55 -7.67 16.86
N GLU A 318 -28.26 -7.78 15.57
CA GLU A 318 -28.62 -6.78 14.55
C GLU A 318 -30.15 -6.68 14.36
N VAL A 319 -30.88 -7.78 14.57
CA VAL A 319 -32.35 -7.79 14.59
C VAL A 319 -32.94 -7.08 15.83
N GLU A 320 -32.22 -6.98 16.95
CA GLU A 320 -32.64 -6.15 18.10
C GLU A 320 -32.51 -4.62 17.84
N LEU A 321 -31.71 -4.20 16.86
CA LEU A 321 -31.69 -2.81 16.36
C LEU A 321 -32.88 -2.50 15.42
N ALA A 322 -33.68 -3.50 15.02
CA ALA A 322 -34.75 -3.41 14.02
C ALA A 322 -35.93 -2.50 14.41
N GLY A 323 -35.96 -1.92 15.62
CA GLY A 323 -36.86 -0.82 15.93
C GLY A 323 -36.55 0.49 15.18
N LYS A 324 -35.35 0.64 14.61
CA LYS A 324 -34.89 1.89 13.97
C LYS A 324 -34.57 1.79 12.48
N LEU A 325 -34.49 0.59 11.90
CA LEU A 325 -34.11 0.37 10.50
C LEU A 325 -35.33 -0.01 9.63
N ILE A 326 -35.32 0.37 8.35
CA ILE A 326 -36.34 -0.05 7.39
C ILE A 326 -36.21 -1.54 7.06
N SER A 327 -37.35 -2.20 6.80
CA SER A 327 -37.35 -3.62 6.42
C SER A 327 -36.80 -3.84 5.01
N ARG A 328 -36.32 -5.06 4.74
CA ARG A 328 -35.92 -5.54 3.41
C ARG A 328 -36.95 -5.19 2.34
N ASP A 329 -38.22 -5.46 2.61
CA ASP A 329 -39.29 -5.24 1.63
C ASP A 329 -39.51 -3.75 1.38
N LYS A 330 -39.46 -2.91 2.42
CA LYS A 330 -39.50 -1.44 2.25
C LYS A 330 -38.32 -0.96 1.41
N ALA A 331 -37.10 -1.46 1.67
CA ALA A 331 -35.91 -1.12 0.89
C ALA A 331 -36.02 -1.58 -0.58
N LEU A 332 -36.53 -2.78 -0.82
CA LEU A 332 -36.78 -3.29 -2.18
C LEU A 332 -37.81 -2.42 -2.93
N GLN A 333 -38.85 -1.96 -2.24
CA GLN A 333 -39.83 -1.02 -2.83
C GLN A 333 -39.20 0.33 -3.17
N VAL A 334 -38.21 0.80 -2.40
CA VAL A 334 -37.45 2.01 -2.75
C VAL A 334 -36.71 1.82 -4.08
N VAL A 335 -36.05 0.67 -4.30
CA VAL A 335 -35.37 0.39 -5.59
C VAL A 335 -36.39 0.40 -6.74
N LYS A 336 -37.50 -0.35 -6.59
CA LYS A 336 -38.55 -0.47 -7.61
C LYS A 336 -39.31 0.83 -7.89
N LYS A 337 -39.34 1.76 -6.92
CA LYS A 337 -39.91 3.10 -7.12
C LYS A 337 -39.12 3.91 -8.15
N TRP A 338 -37.81 3.73 -8.20
CA TRP A 338 -36.92 4.55 -9.04
C TRP A 338 -36.47 3.85 -10.33
N PHE A 339 -36.41 2.52 -10.33
CA PHE A 339 -35.86 1.74 -11.44
C PHE A 339 -36.73 0.53 -11.78
N ASP A 340 -37.00 0.37 -13.07
CA ASP A 340 -37.56 -0.86 -13.62
C ASP A 340 -36.46 -1.93 -13.66
N LEU A 341 -36.73 -3.06 -13.01
CA LEU A 341 -35.81 -4.20 -13.01
C LEU A 341 -35.94 -4.98 -14.34
N PRO A 342 -34.83 -5.46 -14.93
CA PRO A 342 -34.87 -6.21 -16.18
C PRO A 342 -35.78 -7.45 -16.06
N GLN A 343 -36.60 -7.69 -17.08
CA GLN A 343 -37.46 -8.87 -17.12
C GLN A 343 -36.62 -10.14 -17.18
N GLY A 344 -36.88 -11.08 -16.27
CA GLY A 344 -36.14 -12.33 -16.16
C GLY A 344 -34.86 -12.26 -15.31
N ALA A 345 -34.57 -11.11 -14.68
CA ALA A 345 -33.48 -11.03 -13.70
C ALA A 345 -33.94 -11.57 -12.33
N ASP A 346 -33.26 -12.61 -11.85
CA ASP A 346 -33.58 -13.27 -10.58
C ASP A 346 -32.84 -12.60 -9.41
N LEU A 347 -33.57 -12.26 -8.35
CA LEU A 347 -32.97 -11.73 -7.12
C LEU A 347 -32.18 -12.83 -6.41
N ARG A 348 -30.85 -12.74 -6.44
CA ARG A 348 -29.94 -13.72 -5.82
C ARG A 348 -29.46 -13.29 -4.44
N GLY A 349 -29.23 -11.99 -4.26
CA GLY A 349 -28.72 -11.41 -3.02
C GLY A 349 -29.68 -10.38 -2.46
N ALA A 350 -30.02 -10.49 -1.18
CA ALA A 350 -30.74 -9.46 -0.44
C ALA A 350 -30.34 -9.52 1.03
N HIS A 351 -29.33 -8.76 1.43
CA HIS A 351 -28.74 -8.82 2.76
C HIS A 351 -28.54 -7.42 3.36
N LEU A 352 -28.57 -7.35 4.67
CA LEU A 352 -28.24 -6.14 5.43
C LEU A 352 -26.74 -6.20 5.78
N GLY A 353 -26.03 -5.12 5.52
CA GLY A 353 -24.61 -5.04 5.84
C GLY A 353 -24.16 -3.61 6.13
N LYS A 354 -22.99 -3.49 6.74
CA LYS A 354 -22.32 -2.19 6.87
C LYS A 354 -21.84 -1.73 5.49
N PHE A 355 -22.29 -0.55 5.10
CA PHE A 355 -21.91 0.10 3.84
C PHE A 355 -20.86 1.20 4.08
N GLU A 356 -20.98 1.90 5.21
CA GLU A 356 -19.98 2.81 5.77
C GLU A 356 -19.79 2.46 7.26
N GLU A 357 -18.78 3.05 7.92
CA GLU A 357 -18.35 2.64 9.27
C GLU A 357 -19.47 2.48 10.31
N SER A 358 -20.45 3.38 10.26
CA SER A 358 -21.60 3.40 11.18
C SER A 358 -22.94 3.41 10.45
N THR A 359 -22.97 3.01 9.17
CA THR A 359 -24.20 3.06 8.37
C THR A 359 -24.49 1.72 7.73
N TYR A 360 -25.70 1.25 7.99
CA TYR A 360 -26.21 0.01 7.44
C TYR A 360 -26.96 0.27 6.13
N ALA A 361 -26.84 -0.65 5.18
CA ALA A 361 -27.60 -0.62 3.95
C ALA A 361 -28.11 -2.01 3.58
N TRP A 362 -29.32 -2.05 3.02
CA TRP A 362 -29.81 -3.20 2.29
C TRP A 362 -29.13 -3.26 0.92
N MET A 363 -28.50 -4.38 0.63
CA MET A 363 -27.78 -4.66 -0.61
C MET A 363 -28.55 -5.71 -1.40
N PHE A 364 -28.84 -5.39 -2.66
CA PHE A 364 -29.60 -6.25 -3.57
C PHE A 364 -28.80 -6.56 -4.82
N ASP A 365 -28.78 -7.82 -5.21
CA ASP A 365 -28.08 -8.32 -6.39
C ASP A 365 -29.04 -9.18 -7.23
N TRP A 366 -29.28 -8.76 -8.46
CA TRP A 366 -30.03 -9.50 -9.47
C TRP A 366 -29.06 -10.07 -10.50
N GLU A 367 -29.13 -11.38 -10.67
CA GLU A 367 -28.29 -12.07 -11.64
C GLU A 367 -28.74 -11.77 -13.07
N GLY A 368 -27.75 -11.42 -13.91
CA GLY A 368 -27.92 -11.32 -15.35
C GLY A 368 -27.61 -12.63 -16.06
N SER A 369 -27.82 -12.67 -17.37
CA SER A 369 -27.48 -13.82 -18.22
C SER A 369 -26.95 -13.29 -19.55
N GLN A 370 -25.68 -13.56 -19.84
CA GLN A 370 -25.12 -13.20 -21.15
C GLN A 370 -25.78 -13.97 -22.29
N GLU A 371 -26.03 -15.27 -22.10
CA GLU A 371 -26.72 -16.13 -23.09
C GLU A 371 -28.12 -15.59 -23.42
N LYS A 372 -28.88 -15.20 -22.41
CA LYS A 372 -30.26 -14.69 -22.56
C LYS A 372 -30.33 -13.17 -22.68
N GLN A 373 -29.18 -12.49 -22.74
CA GLN A 373 -29.07 -11.02 -22.83
C GLN A 373 -29.81 -10.28 -21.70
N ILE A 374 -29.76 -10.82 -20.48
CA ILE A 374 -30.37 -10.24 -19.28
C ILE A 374 -29.29 -9.42 -18.55
N PRO A 375 -29.49 -8.11 -18.32
CA PRO A 375 -28.56 -7.28 -17.57
C PRO A 375 -28.40 -7.74 -16.11
N PHE A 376 -27.18 -7.57 -15.59
CA PHE A 376 -26.91 -7.69 -14.15
C PHE A 376 -27.28 -6.37 -13.46
N VAL A 377 -27.89 -6.43 -12.29
CA VAL A 377 -28.26 -5.22 -11.51
C VAL A 377 -27.81 -5.37 -10.07
N ASN A 378 -27.22 -4.32 -9.52
CA ASN A 378 -27.04 -4.19 -8.08
C ASN A 378 -27.62 -2.86 -7.57
N ALA A 379 -28.12 -2.86 -6.34
CA ALA A 379 -28.65 -1.66 -5.70
C ALA A 379 -28.38 -1.65 -4.20
N ARG A 380 -28.24 -0.47 -3.62
CA ARG A 380 -28.08 -0.26 -2.18
C ARG A 380 -29.00 0.82 -1.65
N VAL A 381 -29.68 0.52 -0.55
CA VAL A 381 -30.59 1.44 0.15
C VAL A 381 -30.13 1.59 1.59
N ASN A 382 -29.91 2.81 2.04
CA ASN A 382 -29.57 3.11 3.43
C ASN A 382 -30.70 2.58 4.35
N ALA A 383 -30.33 1.72 5.30
CA ALA A 383 -31.29 1.03 6.15
C ALA A 383 -31.88 1.94 7.24
N GLU A 384 -31.25 3.06 7.58
CA GLU A 384 -31.75 4.02 8.55
C GLU A 384 -32.69 5.05 7.89
N THR A 385 -32.26 5.60 6.75
CA THR A 385 -32.99 6.71 6.09
C THR A 385 -33.96 6.23 5.01
N GLY A 386 -33.78 5.01 4.49
CA GLY A 386 -34.52 4.49 3.35
C GLY A 386 -34.16 5.13 2.02
N GLU A 387 -33.04 5.86 1.95
CA GLU A 387 -32.58 6.51 0.73
C GLU A 387 -31.83 5.52 -0.17
N LEU A 388 -32.11 5.55 -1.48
CA LEU A 388 -31.27 4.87 -2.45
C LEU A 388 -29.92 5.59 -2.52
N VAL A 389 -28.83 4.85 -2.30
CA VAL A 389 -27.46 5.37 -2.33
C VAL A 389 -26.63 4.82 -3.49
N GLU A 390 -27.02 3.66 -4.03
CA GLU A 390 -26.35 3.06 -5.18
C GLU A 390 -27.32 2.27 -6.06
N PHE A 391 -27.12 2.37 -7.36
CA PHE A 391 -27.75 1.54 -8.38
C PHE A 391 -26.76 1.40 -9.55
N ASN A 392 -26.46 0.18 -9.98
CA ASN A 392 -25.81 -0.05 -11.26
C ASN A 392 -26.57 -1.12 -12.05
N LEU A 393 -26.79 -0.81 -13.33
CA LEU A 393 -27.30 -1.72 -14.34
C LEU A 393 -26.16 -1.95 -15.33
N HIS A 394 -25.72 -3.19 -15.41
CA HIS A 394 -24.68 -3.63 -16.32
C HIS A 394 -25.30 -4.46 -17.44
N ASP A 395 -25.45 -3.85 -18.61
CA ASP A 395 -25.84 -4.56 -19.83
C ASP A 395 -24.57 -5.18 -20.46
N PRO A 396 -24.51 -6.51 -20.61
CA PRO A 396 -23.39 -7.18 -21.27
C PRO A 396 -23.10 -6.66 -22.69
N ASN A 397 -24.09 -6.05 -23.36
CA ASN A 397 -23.96 -5.51 -24.70
C ASN A 397 -23.48 -4.06 -24.78
N ASP A 398 -23.44 -3.32 -23.67
CA ASP A 398 -23.06 -1.89 -23.66
C ASP A 398 -21.64 -1.68 -24.21
N TYR A 399 -20.77 -2.69 -24.14
CA TYR A 399 -19.40 -2.65 -24.66
C TYR A 399 -19.28 -3.00 -26.15
N ASN A 400 -20.31 -3.64 -26.73
CA ASN A 400 -20.28 -4.18 -28.09
C ASN A 400 -21.19 -3.42 -29.07
N GLN A 401 -22.07 -2.54 -28.58
CA GLN A 401 -22.96 -1.75 -29.43
C GLN A 401 -22.51 -0.29 -29.60
N PRO A 402 -22.74 0.33 -30.77
CA PRO A 402 -22.60 1.77 -30.90
C PRO A 402 -23.54 2.49 -29.91
N GLY A 403 -23.06 3.59 -29.31
CA GLY A 403 -23.93 4.49 -28.57
C GLY A 403 -25.05 5.06 -29.43
N GLY A 404 -26.09 5.58 -28.77
CA GLY A 404 -27.20 6.26 -29.43
C GLY A 404 -26.89 7.69 -29.85
N ASP A 405 -27.90 8.36 -30.38
CA ASP A 405 -27.77 9.70 -30.98
C ASP A 405 -27.78 10.86 -29.96
N LEU A 406 -27.99 10.57 -28.68
CA LEU A 406 -28.05 11.61 -27.65
C LEU A 406 -26.68 12.25 -27.40
N SER A 407 -26.65 13.57 -27.43
CA SER A 407 -25.49 14.38 -27.05
C SER A 407 -25.22 14.32 -25.54
N ARG A 408 -24.00 14.73 -25.16
CA ARG A 408 -23.63 14.93 -23.75
C ARG A 408 -24.53 15.96 -23.05
N GLU A 409 -24.99 16.99 -23.75
CA GLU A 409 -25.86 18.01 -23.17
C GLU A 409 -27.29 17.48 -22.93
N GLU A 410 -27.83 16.70 -23.86
CA GLU A 410 -29.15 16.07 -23.69
C GLU A 410 -29.14 15.03 -22.57
N THR A 411 -28.09 14.21 -22.50
CA THR A 411 -27.91 13.25 -21.40
C THR A 411 -27.68 13.92 -20.06
N LEU A 412 -26.98 15.07 -20.02
CA LEU A 412 -26.85 15.89 -18.80
C LEU A 412 -28.22 16.31 -18.29
N LYS A 413 -29.08 16.87 -19.15
CA LYS A 413 -30.44 17.30 -18.79
C LYS A 413 -31.30 16.14 -18.27
N ILE A 414 -31.18 14.95 -18.86
CA ILE A 414 -31.87 13.73 -18.38
C ILE A 414 -31.38 13.37 -16.97
N GLY A 415 -30.06 13.37 -16.76
CA GLY A 415 -29.45 13.08 -15.47
C GLY A 415 -29.88 14.09 -14.39
N GLU A 416 -29.80 15.39 -14.67
CA GLU A 416 -30.22 16.44 -13.75
C GLU A 416 -31.71 16.36 -13.41
N ALA A 417 -32.57 16.09 -14.39
CA ALA A 417 -34.00 15.90 -14.15
C ALA A 417 -34.30 14.70 -13.22
N PHE A 418 -33.49 13.64 -13.31
CA PHE A 418 -33.58 12.51 -12.37
C PHE A 418 -33.08 12.93 -10.98
N LEU A 419 -31.90 13.55 -10.89
CA LEU A 419 -31.31 14.00 -9.62
C LEU A 419 -32.21 15.00 -8.87
N GLN A 420 -32.86 15.91 -9.60
CA GLN A 420 -33.81 16.87 -9.04
C GLN A 420 -35.03 16.18 -8.39
N LYS A 421 -35.42 14.99 -8.88
CA LYS A 421 -36.53 14.21 -8.30
C LYS A 421 -36.08 13.38 -7.12
N ILE A 422 -34.92 12.75 -7.19
CA ILE A 422 -34.45 11.81 -6.15
C ILE A 422 -33.76 12.51 -4.98
N GLN A 423 -33.03 13.60 -5.24
CA GLN A 423 -32.13 14.28 -4.29
C GLN A 423 -32.09 15.81 -4.47
N PRO A 424 -33.22 16.53 -4.45
CA PRO A 424 -33.26 17.97 -4.73
C PRO A 424 -32.36 18.80 -3.80
N ASP A 425 -32.40 18.55 -2.49
CA ASP A 425 -31.67 19.35 -1.50
C ASP A 425 -30.15 19.16 -1.57
N ARG A 426 -29.71 17.93 -1.90
CA ARG A 426 -28.28 17.62 -2.07
C ARG A 426 -27.77 18.11 -3.42
N LEU A 427 -28.59 18.04 -4.47
CA LEU A 427 -28.26 18.61 -5.78
C LEU A 427 -28.08 20.13 -5.68
N ALA A 428 -28.92 20.83 -4.91
CA ALA A 428 -28.78 22.27 -4.65
C ALA A 428 -27.45 22.63 -3.94
N GLN A 429 -26.86 21.68 -3.21
CA GLN A 429 -25.55 21.82 -2.57
C GLN A 429 -24.39 21.30 -3.44
N ALA A 430 -24.67 20.74 -4.62
CA ALA A 430 -23.67 20.12 -5.46
C ALA A 430 -23.44 20.92 -6.74
N ARG A 431 -22.23 20.83 -7.31
CA ARG A 431 -21.91 21.39 -8.62
C ARG A 431 -21.29 20.33 -9.50
N LEU A 432 -21.65 20.35 -10.79
CA LEU A 432 -21.06 19.47 -11.78
C LEU A 432 -19.55 19.70 -11.84
N ASN A 433 -18.77 18.63 -11.67
CA ASN A 433 -17.33 18.66 -11.83
C ASN A 433 -16.96 18.43 -13.29
N ASN A 434 -16.50 19.49 -13.96
CA ASN A 434 -16.05 19.43 -15.35
C ASN A 434 -14.56 19.07 -15.49
N ASN A 435 -13.81 19.02 -14.37
CA ASN A 435 -12.36 18.81 -14.33
C ASN A 435 -11.96 17.34 -14.13
N VAL A 436 -12.92 16.42 -14.15
CA VAL A 436 -12.63 14.99 -14.06
C VAL A 436 -12.40 14.42 -15.44
N ASN A 437 -11.25 13.77 -15.59
CA ASN A 437 -11.01 12.79 -16.64
C ASN A 437 -11.62 11.41 -16.28
N GLU A 438 -12.38 11.34 -15.18
CA GLU A 438 -13.04 10.13 -14.71
C GLU A 438 -14.22 9.79 -15.61
N MET A 439 -14.16 8.57 -16.14
CA MET A 439 -15.17 8.00 -17.02
C MET A 439 -15.27 8.73 -18.36
N THR A 440 -14.14 8.95 -19.04
CA THR A 440 -14.22 8.92 -20.50
C THR A 440 -14.79 7.54 -20.84
N PRO A 441 -16.02 7.44 -21.36
CA PRO A 441 -16.57 6.14 -21.75
C PRO A 441 -15.57 5.47 -22.68
N ILE A 442 -15.45 4.15 -22.63
CA ILE A 442 -14.63 3.41 -23.59
C ILE A 442 -15.22 3.72 -24.97
N ILE A 443 -14.57 4.60 -25.74
CA ILE A 443 -15.03 5.01 -27.05
C ILE A 443 -14.56 3.94 -28.03
N LEU A 444 -15.47 3.12 -28.55
CA LEU A 444 -15.19 2.35 -29.76
C LEU A 444 -14.92 3.34 -30.89
N LYS A 445 -13.74 3.25 -31.52
CA LYS A 445 -13.24 4.22 -32.51
C LYS A 445 -14.33 4.65 -33.52
N GLY A 446 -14.65 5.95 -33.52
CA GLY A 446 -15.60 6.56 -34.45
C GLY A 446 -17.09 6.42 -34.08
N LYS A 447 -17.43 5.92 -32.89
CA LYS A 447 -18.82 5.76 -32.41
C LYS A 447 -19.07 6.61 -31.16
N ALA A 448 -20.29 7.11 -31.01
CA ALA A 448 -20.73 7.77 -29.78
C ALA A 448 -20.67 6.77 -28.60
N PRO A 449 -20.38 7.23 -27.37
CA PRO A 449 -20.33 6.34 -26.23
C PRO A 449 -21.72 5.82 -25.85
N ALA A 450 -21.78 4.57 -25.37
CA ALA A 450 -23.03 3.96 -24.91
C ALA A 450 -23.63 4.68 -23.69
N ASN A 451 -22.78 5.27 -22.85
CA ASN A 451 -23.18 6.01 -21.65
C ASN A 451 -22.43 7.34 -21.54
N HIS A 452 -23.11 8.39 -21.07
CA HIS A 452 -22.49 9.61 -20.58
C HIS A 452 -22.59 9.67 -19.06
N SER A 453 -21.46 9.94 -18.40
CA SER A 453 -21.34 10.00 -16.95
C SER A 453 -21.05 11.41 -16.46
N PHE A 454 -21.62 11.74 -15.30
CA PHE A 454 -21.55 13.05 -14.68
C PHE A 454 -21.30 12.91 -13.19
N LEU A 455 -20.35 13.68 -12.66
CA LEU A 455 -20.00 13.71 -11.25
C LEU A 455 -20.31 15.09 -10.68
N TYR A 456 -21.14 15.15 -9.65
CA TYR A 456 -21.45 16.36 -8.90
C TYR A 456 -20.78 16.28 -7.54
N ARG A 457 -20.04 17.32 -7.16
CA ARG A 457 -19.38 17.41 -5.84
C ARG A 457 -20.14 18.37 -4.94
N ARG A 458 -20.33 17.99 -3.68
CA ARG A 458 -20.86 18.92 -2.66
C ARG A 458 -19.95 20.13 -2.58
N HIS A 459 -20.54 21.31 -2.43
CA HIS A 459 -19.84 22.55 -2.13
C HIS A 459 -20.37 23.08 -0.80
N VAL A 460 -19.45 23.42 0.10
CA VAL A 460 -19.77 24.06 1.37
C VAL A 460 -19.02 25.38 1.39
N GLN A 461 -19.75 26.50 1.53
CA GLN A 461 -19.15 27.85 1.49
C GLN A 461 -18.28 28.06 0.23
N ASP A 462 -18.80 27.65 -0.93
CA ASP A 462 -18.12 27.67 -2.23
C ASP A 462 -16.85 26.80 -2.37
N VAL A 463 -16.48 26.03 -1.35
CA VAL A 463 -15.35 25.08 -1.40
C VAL A 463 -15.85 23.68 -1.73
N PRO A 464 -15.29 22.98 -2.73
CA PRO A 464 -15.67 21.61 -3.06
C PRO A 464 -15.29 20.64 -1.94
N TYR A 465 -16.12 19.62 -1.74
CA TYR A 465 -15.85 18.48 -0.86
C TYR A 465 -15.93 17.20 -1.69
N PRO A 466 -14.85 16.80 -2.39
CA PRO A 466 -14.91 15.74 -3.41
C PRO A 466 -15.33 14.37 -2.91
N GLU A 467 -15.11 14.08 -1.63
CA GLU A 467 -15.52 12.81 -1.00
C GLU A 467 -17.05 12.74 -0.79
N ASN A 468 -17.75 13.88 -0.87
CA ASN A 468 -19.20 13.98 -0.91
C ASN A 468 -19.65 14.26 -2.35
N PHE A 469 -20.25 13.28 -3.01
CA PHE A 469 -20.59 13.37 -4.41
C PHE A 469 -21.87 12.63 -4.78
N ILE A 470 -22.40 13.01 -5.94
CA ILE A 470 -23.43 12.27 -6.68
C ILE A 470 -22.86 11.98 -8.06
N SER A 471 -22.77 10.70 -8.43
CA SER A 471 -22.37 10.24 -9.76
C SER A 471 -23.57 9.64 -10.46
N ILE A 472 -23.77 9.98 -11.73
CA ILE A 472 -24.87 9.46 -12.55
C ILE A 472 -24.40 9.14 -13.96
N SER A 473 -24.88 8.03 -14.54
CA SER A 473 -24.67 7.66 -15.94
C SER A 473 -26.00 7.49 -16.67
N VAL A 474 -26.06 8.00 -17.89
CA VAL A 474 -27.23 7.93 -18.77
C VAL A 474 -26.85 7.20 -20.05
N ASN A 475 -27.61 6.18 -20.42
CA ASN A 475 -27.41 5.46 -21.67
C ASN A 475 -27.92 6.32 -22.85
N THR A 476 -27.07 6.51 -23.85
CA THR A 476 -27.31 7.41 -24.99
C THR A 476 -28.37 6.90 -25.97
N LYS A 477 -28.69 5.59 -25.93
CA LYS A 477 -29.69 4.95 -26.79
C LYS A 477 -31.04 4.81 -26.10
N THR A 478 -31.04 4.30 -24.87
CA THR A 478 -32.28 3.98 -24.13
C THR A 478 -32.79 5.14 -23.27
N LYS A 479 -31.96 6.17 -23.05
CA LYS A 479 -32.23 7.31 -22.15
C LYS A 479 -32.38 6.91 -20.68
N LYS A 480 -32.08 5.65 -20.33
CA LYS A 480 -32.21 5.13 -18.97
C LYS A 480 -30.98 5.50 -18.14
N ILE A 481 -31.20 5.70 -16.84
CA ILE A 481 -30.13 5.81 -15.87
C ILE A 481 -29.54 4.41 -15.65
N THR A 482 -28.26 4.24 -15.98
CA THR A 482 -27.54 2.95 -15.85
C THR A 482 -26.68 2.90 -14.61
N ARG A 483 -26.30 4.06 -14.06
CA ARG A 483 -25.58 4.16 -12.79
C ARG A 483 -26.07 5.36 -12.02
N TYR A 484 -26.27 5.18 -10.73
CA TYR A 484 -26.46 6.24 -9.75
C TYR A 484 -25.68 5.86 -8.50
N GLN A 485 -24.88 6.78 -7.99
CA GLN A 485 -24.14 6.58 -6.75
C GLN A 485 -24.12 7.90 -5.99
N MET A 486 -24.42 7.84 -4.71
CA MET A 486 -24.34 8.98 -3.82
C MET A 486 -23.49 8.61 -2.60
N ARG A 487 -22.51 9.45 -2.31
CA ARG A 487 -21.78 9.45 -1.04
C ARG A 487 -21.96 10.79 -0.39
N TRP A 488 -22.46 10.81 0.84
CA TRP A 488 -22.79 12.05 1.52
C TRP A 488 -22.57 11.86 3.01
N SER A 489 -21.47 12.39 3.53
CA SER A 489 -21.19 12.29 4.96
C SER A 489 -22.17 13.13 5.77
N SER A 490 -22.45 12.68 6.99
CA SER A 490 -23.28 13.40 7.95
C SER A 490 -22.58 14.58 8.61
N SER A 491 -21.34 14.89 8.21
CA SER A 491 -20.61 16.06 8.70
C SER A 491 -21.41 17.33 8.44
N ASP A 492 -21.67 18.05 9.53
CA ASP A 492 -22.34 19.34 9.60
C ASP A 492 -21.39 20.47 10.04
N ARG A 493 -20.16 20.11 10.47
CA ARG A 493 -19.12 21.02 10.92
C ARG A 493 -18.05 21.20 9.86
N PHE A 494 -18.01 22.39 9.28
CA PHE A 494 -17.00 22.77 8.28
C PHE A 494 -16.30 24.05 8.73
N ALA A 495 -14.96 24.02 8.74
CA ALA A 495 -14.18 25.21 9.01
C ALA A 495 -14.36 26.22 7.87
N ALA A 496 -14.53 27.50 8.22
CA ALA A 496 -14.62 28.56 7.22
C ALA A 496 -13.27 28.77 6.51
N PRO A 497 -13.25 29.03 5.18
CA PRO A 497 -12.04 29.28 4.40
C PRO A 497 -11.48 30.71 4.65
N GLN A 498 -11.30 31.06 5.91
CA GLN A 498 -10.67 32.31 6.37
C GLN A 498 -9.23 32.05 6.79
N ASN A 499 -8.34 33.03 6.66
CA ASN A 499 -6.91 32.89 7.02
C ASN A 499 -6.23 31.69 6.32
N ILE A 500 -6.65 31.38 5.10
CA ILE A 500 -6.01 30.39 4.23
C ILE A 500 -4.99 31.08 3.32
N LEU A 501 -4.03 30.32 2.82
CA LEU A 501 -3.10 30.75 1.80
C LEU A 501 -3.86 31.20 0.55
N SER A 502 -3.33 32.22 -0.14
CA SER A 502 -3.76 32.55 -1.49
C SER A 502 -3.40 31.42 -2.46
N PRO A 503 -4.03 31.34 -3.65
CA PRO A 503 -3.64 30.35 -4.66
C PRO A 503 -2.14 30.37 -4.99
N SER A 504 -1.54 31.56 -5.11
CA SER A 504 -0.10 31.72 -5.33
C SER A 504 0.72 31.20 -4.15
N GLY A 505 0.32 31.54 -2.91
CA GLY A 505 0.99 31.06 -1.70
C GLY A 505 0.88 29.55 -1.51
N ALA A 506 -0.23 28.93 -1.92
CA ALA A 506 -0.41 27.49 -1.93
C ALA A 506 0.52 26.81 -2.95
N VAL A 507 0.66 27.38 -4.15
CA VAL A 507 1.61 26.90 -5.17
C VAL A 507 3.05 26.99 -4.68
N ASP A 508 3.44 28.11 -4.05
CA ASP A 508 4.79 28.27 -3.50
C ASP A 508 5.05 27.26 -2.36
N ALA A 509 4.09 27.09 -1.45
CA ALA A 509 4.18 26.12 -0.36
C ALA A 509 4.29 24.68 -0.88
N PHE A 510 3.48 24.31 -1.87
CA PHE A 510 3.49 22.98 -2.46
C PHE A 510 4.80 22.70 -3.22
N LEU A 511 5.23 23.62 -4.09
CA LEU A 511 6.43 23.45 -4.92
C LEU A 511 7.73 23.52 -4.10
N LYS A 512 7.70 24.09 -2.89
CA LYS A 512 8.82 23.99 -1.93
C LYS A 512 9.14 22.54 -1.56
N TYR A 513 8.12 21.70 -1.41
CA TYR A 513 8.27 20.27 -1.10
C TYR A 513 8.29 19.38 -2.35
N ARG A 514 7.71 19.86 -3.46
CA ARG A 514 7.68 19.18 -4.76
C ARG A 514 8.16 20.08 -5.88
N PRO A 515 9.49 20.25 -6.05
CA PRO A 515 10.04 21.18 -7.03
C PRO A 515 9.54 20.90 -8.45
N LEU A 516 9.04 21.94 -9.11
CA LEU A 516 8.67 21.89 -10.52
C LEU A 516 9.94 21.68 -11.35
N THR A 517 10.03 20.56 -12.05
CA THR A 517 11.27 20.12 -12.73
C THR A 517 10.98 19.75 -14.17
N LEU A 518 11.85 20.17 -15.08
CA LEU A 518 11.84 19.73 -16.47
C LEU A 518 12.13 18.23 -16.52
N THR A 519 11.23 17.44 -17.09
CA THR A 519 11.19 15.99 -16.94
C THR A 519 10.75 15.32 -18.24
N TYR A 520 11.38 14.20 -18.60
CA TYR A 520 10.85 13.33 -19.65
C TYR A 520 9.71 12.46 -19.11
N THR A 521 8.60 12.42 -19.82
CA THR A 521 7.48 11.53 -19.55
C THR A 521 7.15 10.73 -20.80
N GLN A 522 6.57 9.56 -20.58
CA GLN A 522 6.03 8.72 -21.65
C GLN A 522 4.67 8.24 -21.17
N ASN A 523 3.63 8.68 -21.86
CA ASN A 523 2.27 8.26 -21.54
C ASN A 523 2.09 6.77 -21.86
N PHE A 524 1.15 6.12 -21.19
CA PHE A 524 0.73 4.77 -21.60
C PHE A 524 0.02 4.85 -22.96
N THR A 525 0.22 3.89 -23.85
CA THR A 525 -0.51 3.76 -25.13
C THR A 525 -1.18 2.40 -25.24
N GLU A 526 -1.99 2.20 -26.28
CA GLU A 526 -2.55 0.87 -26.58
C GLU A 526 -1.45 -0.21 -26.60
N PRO A 527 -1.73 -1.44 -26.13
CA PRO A 527 -0.80 -2.55 -26.25
C PRO A 527 -0.28 -2.67 -27.69
N GLY A 528 1.04 -2.72 -27.87
CA GLY A 528 1.65 -2.78 -29.19
C GLY A 528 2.03 -1.45 -29.83
N LYS A 529 1.57 -0.32 -29.29
CA LYS A 529 2.03 1.02 -29.66
C LYS A 529 2.92 1.57 -28.56
N GLU A 530 3.91 2.35 -28.94
CA GLU A 530 4.71 3.12 -27.99
C GLU A 530 4.29 4.60 -28.07
N ALA A 531 4.08 5.23 -26.92
CA ALA A 531 3.84 6.66 -26.86
C ALA A 531 5.13 7.43 -27.20
N PRO A 532 5.03 8.59 -27.86
CA PRO A 532 6.16 9.48 -27.98
C PRO A 532 6.59 9.95 -26.59
N ILE A 533 7.90 10.10 -26.41
CA ILE A 533 8.47 10.71 -25.22
C ILE A 533 8.26 12.21 -25.31
N THR A 534 7.68 12.79 -24.26
CA THR A 534 7.39 14.21 -24.15
C THR A 534 8.24 14.85 -23.07
N LEU A 535 8.56 16.13 -23.25
CA LEU A 535 9.26 16.93 -22.26
C LEU A 535 8.26 17.86 -21.57
N VAL A 536 8.16 17.74 -20.24
CA VAL A 536 7.16 18.45 -19.45
C VAL A 536 7.79 19.08 -18.21
N TYR A 537 7.16 20.12 -17.67
CA TYR A 537 7.38 20.54 -16.29
C TYR A 537 6.40 19.79 -15.38
N LEU A 538 6.93 19.12 -14.36
CA LEU A 538 6.17 18.32 -13.40
C LEU A 538 6.70 18.54 -11.98
N ALA A 539 5.80 18.66 -10.99
CA ALA A 539 6.16 18.71 -9.58
C ALA A 539 6.65 17.32 -9.14
N GLN A 540 7.95 17.18 -8.89
CA GLN A 540 8.59 15.91 -8.56
C GLN A 540 8.46 15.60 -7.06
N ASP A 541 8.48 14.31 -6.70
CA ASP A 541 8.52 13.90 -5.31
C ASP A 541 9.87 14.24 -4.67
N GLY A 542 9.87 14.35 -3.34
CA GLY A 542 11.10 14.58 -2.58
C GLY A 542 12.03 13.35 -2.61
N PRO A 543 13.29 13.51 -2.17
CA PRO A 543 14.22 12.39 -2.03
C PRO A 543 13.61 11.21 -1.26
N ASN A 544 13.97 9.97 -1.64
CA ASN A 544 13.46 8.72 -1.05
C ASN A 544 11.95 8.48 -1.24
N GLY A 545 11.33 9.08 -2.26
CA GLY A 545 9.95 8.77 -2.64
C GLY A 545 8.90 9.28 -1.64
N SER A 546 9.22 10.32 -0.86
CA SER A 546 8.21 10.99 -0.03
C SER A 546 7.23 11.74 -0.91
N SER A 547 6.02 11.19 -1.10
CA SER A 547 4.95 11.83 -1.84
C SER A 547 4.16 12.76 -0.93
N TYR A 548 4.16 14.05 -1.26
CA TYR A 548 3.34 15.06 -0.60
C TYR A 548 2.15 15.39 -1.49
N GLU A 549 1.03 14.69 -1.28
CA GLU A 549 -0.15 14.86 -2.13
C GLU A 549 -1.00 16.07 -1.76
N MET A 550 -0.89 16.54 -0.51
CA MET A 550 -1.71 17.63 0.02
C MET A 550 -0.96 18.48 1.04
N ILE A 551 -1.34 19.76 1.12
CA ILE A 551 -0.88 20.72 2.12
C ILE A 551 -2.07 21.31 2.87
N ASP A 552 -1.88 21.64 4.14
CA ASP A 552 -2.86 22.36 4.95
C ASP A 552 -3.10 23.76 4.37
N ALA A 553 -4.37 24.13 4.22
CA ALA A 553 -4.72 25.38 3.53
C ALA A 553 -4.32 26.64 4.30
N ARG A 554 -4.05 26.57 5.62
CA ARG A 554 -3.67 27.73 6.44
C ARG A 554 -2.17 27.87 6.57
N SER A 555 -1.49 26.77 6.90
CA SER A 555 -0.06 26.74 7.22
C SER A 555 0.84 26.41 6.03
N GLY A 556 0.31 25.77 4.98
CA GLY A 556 1.08 25.28 3.84
C GLY A 556 2.00 24.10 4.16
N LYS A 557 1.88 23.51 5.35
CA LYS A 557 2.64 22.31 5.72
C LYS A 557 2.05 21.09 5.01
N PRO A 558 2.88 20.13 4.57
CA PRO A 558 2.39 18.88 4.01
C PRO A 558 1.59 18.10 5.05
N LEU A 559 0.55 17.41 4.60
CA LEU A 559 -0.31 16.60 5.45
C LEU A 559 -0.19 15.12 5.06
N ARG A 560 -0.25 14.26 6.07
CA ARG A 560 -0.50 12.83 5.94
C ARG A 560 -1.99 12.56 5.71
N PHE A 561 -2.34 11.36 5.21
CA PHE A 561 -3.74 10.95 5.00
C PHE A 561 -4.63 11.02 6.26
N ASP A 562 -4.05 11.04 7.46
CA ASP A 562 -4.76 11.24 8.73
C ASP A 562 -4.90 12.72 9.11
N GLY A 563 -4.63 13.63 8.17
CA GLY A 563 -4.79 15.08 8.35
C GLY A 563 -3.77 15.70 9.31
N GLN A 564 -2.78 14.92 9.75
CA GLN A 564 -1.71 15.42 10.61
C GLN A 564 -0.58 16.02 9.77
N PRO A 565 0.09 17.07 10.27
CA PRO A 565 1.31 17.57 9.64
C PRO A 565 2.34 16.45 9.45
N MET A 566 2.84 16.35 8.23
CA MET A 566 3.99 15.55 7.88
C MET A 566 5.23 16.42 8.11
N GLU A 567 6.10 15.98 9.01
CA GLU A 567 7.44 16.55 9.05
C GLU A 567 8.23 15.91 7.90
N PRO A 568 8.97 16.68 7.09
CA PRO A 568 9.90 16.11 6.13
C PRO A 568 10.81 15.12 6.86
N PRO A 569 11.22 13.99 6.24
CA PRO A 569 12.22 13.13 6.83
C PRO A 569 13.40 14.01 7.26
N SER A 570 13.69 14.08 8.57
CA SER A 570 14.77 14.93 9.04
C SER A 570 16.05 14.48 8.34
N GLY A 571 16.72 15.43 7.71
CA GLY A 571 17.97 15.19 6.99
C GLY A 571 18.96 14.56 7.98
N SER A 572 19.48 13.39 7.61
CA SER A 572 20.22 12.47 8.47
C SER A 572 19.33 11.61 9.37
N PHE A 573 19.17 10.35 8.95
CA PHE A 573 18.72 9.24 9.79
C PHE A 573 19.68 8.89 10.95
N ARG A 574 20.59 9.81 11.34
CA ARG A 574 21.66 9.62 12.31
C ARG A 574 21.58 10.68 13.40
N PHE A 575 21.95 10.30 14.61
CA PHE A 575 22.15 11.28 15.68
C PHE A 575 23.48 12.02 15.46
N ASN A 576 23.49 13.33 15.63
CA ASN A 576 24.63 14.20 15.30
C ASN A 576 25.67 14.37 16.43
N ASP A 577 25.42 13.77 17.60
CA ASP A 577 26.16 13.97 18.84
C ASP A 577 26.73 12.67 19.44
N ILE A 578 26.77 11.58 18.64
CA ILE A 578 27.31 10.26 19.06
C ILE A 578 28.25 9.63 18.01
N ALA A 579 28.91 10.45 17.19
CA ALA A 579 29.72 9.98 16.06
C ALA A 579 30.83 8.99 16.47
N ASP A 580 31.43 9.18 17.65
CA ASP A 580 32.52 8.36 18.18
C ASP A 580 32.03 7.08 18.91
N ASN A 581 30.72 6.88 19.03
CA ASN A 581 30.18 5.71 19.71
C ASN A 581 30.30 4.46 18.81
N PRO A 582 30.81 3.32 19.32
CA PRO A 582 30.96 2.10 18.52
C PRO A 582 29.62 1.51 18.02
N LEU A 583 28.50 1.86 18.65
CA LEU A 583 27.14 1.46 18.27
C LEU A 583 26.38 2.58 17.53
N VAL A 584 27.05 3.62 17.04
CA VAL A 584 26.41 4.76 16.34
C VAL A 584 25.48 4.30 15.21
N LYS A 585 25.82 3.21 14.51
CA LYS A 585 24.99 2.66 13.41
C LYS A 585 23.68 2.07 13.92
N GLU A 586 23.74 1.23 14.94
CA GLU A 586 22.58 0.59 15.55
C GLU A 586 21.68 1.59 16.28
N ILE A 587 22.28 2.55 17.00
CA ILE A 587 21.53 3.61 17.67
C ILE A 587 20.86 4.53 16.63
N SER A 588 21.52 4.81 15.50
CA SER A 588 20.90 5.54 14.38
C SER A 588 19.70 4.77 13.78
N LEU A 589 19.76 3.44 13.70
CA LEU A 589 18.62 2.61 13.28
C LEU A 589 17.44 2.69 14.28
N LEU A 590 17.71 2.80 15.58
CA LEU A 590 16.66 3.09 16.56
C LEU A 590 16.02 4.46 16.28
N GLY A 591 16.86 5.48 16.02
CA GLY A 591 16.39 6.81 15.61
C GLY A 591 15.53 6.78 14.34
N GLN A 592 15.86 5.96 13.33
CA GLN A 592 15.02 5.78 12.14
C GLN A 592 13.61 5.27 12.45
N MET A 593 13.46 4.55 13.56
CA MET A 593 12.18 4.06 14.06
C MET A 593 11.52 5.04 15.05
N ASN A 594 11.97 6.30 15.08
CA ASN A 594 11.57 7.37 16.01
C ASN A 594 11.88 7.11 17.50
N ALA A 595 12.71 6.13 17.83
CA ALA A 595 13.17 5.95 19.21
C ALA A 595 14.15 7.08 19.60
N PHE A 596 14.01 7.59 20.83
CA PHE A 596 14.85 8.65 21.41
C PHE A 596 14.91 9.97 20.60
N ARG A 597 13.84 10.30 19.87
CA ARG A 597 13.77 11.48 18.97
C ARG A 597 13.06 12.71 19.54
N GLU A 598 12.93 12.80 20.87
CA GLU A 598 12.31 13.96 21.53
C GLU A 598 13.03 15.29 21.22
N TYR A 599 14.30 15.21 20.81
CA TYR A 599 15.14 16.35 20.42
C TYR A 599 15.56 16.33 18.95
N GLY A 600 14.79 15.66 18.08
CA GLY A 600 15.06 15.60 16.64
C GLY A 600 16.28 14.73 16.31
N ASP A 601 17.37 15.36 15.87
CA ASP A 601 18.61 14.68 15.45
C ASP A 601 19.69 14.65 16.56
N ALA A 602 19.43 15.20 17.74
CA ALA A 602 20.34 15.12 18.89
C ALA A 602 19.88 13.99 19.85
N LEU A 603 20.77 13.07 20.20
CA LEU A 603 20.48 12.07 21.22
C LEU A 603 20.54 12.66 22.62
N ARG A 604 21.41 13.65 22.86
CA ARG A 604 21.79 14.17 24.19
C ARG A 604 22.37 13.06 25.08
N PRO A 605 23.55 12.52 24.72
CA PRO A 605 24.03 11.24 25.24
C PRO A 605 24.18 11.20 26.77
N ASP A 606 24.55 12.31 27.40
CA ASP A 606 24.85 12.39 28.84
C ASP A 606 23.64 12.77 29.71
N GLU A 607 22.52 13.17 29.10
CA GLU A 607 21.31 13.50 29.87
C GLU A 607 20.68 12.22 30.45
N PRO A 608 20.12 12.27 31.68
CA PRO A 608 19.33 11.16 32.21
C PRO A 608 18.15 10.83 31.30
N VAL A 609 17.92 9.55 31.03
CA VAL A 609 16.75 9.10 30.30
C VAL A 609 15.51 9.14 31.19
N THR A 610 14.40 9.66 30.67
CA THR A 610 13.11 9.61 31.37
C THR A 610 12.40 8.28 31.11
N ALA A 611 11.54 7.89 32.04
CA ALA A 611 10.71 6.70 31.95
C ALA A 611 9.91 6.67 30.64
N ILE A 612 9.29 7.79 30.27
CA ILE A 612 8.49 7.86 29.05
C ILE A 612 9.34 7.70 27.78
N SER A 613 10.55 8.28 27.75
CA SER A 613 11.43 8.20 26.58
C SER A 613 11.87 6.76 26.30
N LEU A 614 12.27 6.04 27.35
CA LEU A 614 12.68 4.63 27.22
C LEU A 614 11.48 3.73 26.90
N LEU A 615 10.36 3.86 27.61
CA LEU A 615 9.17 3.02 27.37
C LEU A 615 8.60 3.26 25.97
N ARG A 616 8.52 4.52 25.51
CA ARG A 616 8.12 4.85 24.14
C ARG A 616 9.02 4.15 23.14
N SER A 617 10.34 4.28 23.31
CA SER A 617 11.32 3.65 22.43
C SER A 617 11.15 2.14 22.37
N ILE A 618 10.97 1.47 23.52
CA ILE A 618 10.72 0.02 23.56
C ILE A 618 9.41 -0.32 22.84
N VAL A 619 8.33 0.44 23.06
CA VAL A 619 7.00 0.15 22.47
C VAL A 619 7.00 0.34 20.95
N ILE A 620 7.52 1.46 20.43
CA ILE A 620 7.41 1.79 18.99
C ILE A 620 8.35 0.98 18.11
N THR A 621 9.43 0.44 18.68
CA THR A 621 10.38 -0.42 17.95
C THR A 621 9.95 -1.87 17.90
N ARG A 622 8.85 -2.22 18.58
CA ARG A 622 8.33 -3.57 18.53
C ARG A 622 7.79 -3.93 17.15
N PRO A 623 7.81 -5.22 16.82
CA PRO A 623 7.35 -5.64 15.51
C PRO A 623 5.86 -5.46 15.25
N ASP A 624 5.04 -5.71 16.28
CA ASP A 624 3.59 -5.63 16.27
C ASP A 624 3.05 -4.20 16.37
N TYR A 625 3.93 -3.19 16.39
CA TYR A 625 3.55 -1.80 16.53
C TYR A 625 3.19 -1.16 15.20
N TYR A 626 1.96 -0.65 15.10
CA TYR A 626 1.52 0.13 13.95
C TYR A 626 2.15 1.53 13.96
N ARG A 627 3.16 1.73 13.13
CA ARG A 627 4.07 2.90 13.20
C ARG A 627 3.45 4.25 12.88
N GLU A 628 2.22 4.27 12.37
CA GLU A 628 1.51 5.50 12.07
C GLU A 628 0.81 6.09 13.29
N ASP A 629 0.64 5.31 14.35
CA ASP A 629 0.18 5.77 15.66
C ASP A 629 1.21 6.76 16.22
N LYS A 630 0.75 7.95 16.64
CA LYS A 630 1.53 8.91 17.46
C LYS A 630 0.95 8.93 18.88
N PRO A 631 1.19 7.89 19.69
CA PRO A 631 0.56 7.73 20.98
C PRO A 631 0.99 8.84 21.93
N SER A 632 0.03 9.35 22.68
CA SER A 632 0.32 10.25 23.79
C SER A 632 1.19 9.55 24.85
N ASP A 633 1.79 10.33 25.75
CA ASP A 633 2.53 9.76 26.88
C ASP A 633 1.68 8.78 27.69
N ALA A 634 0.40 9.12 27.89
CA ALA A 634 -0.56 8.28 28.60
C ALA A 634 -0.82 6.96 27.86
N ASP A 635 -0.94 6.99 26.53
CA ASP A 635 -1.14 5.79 25.72
C ASP A 635 0.08 4.86 25.78
N ILE A 636 1.29 5.41 25.72
CA ILE A 636 2.53 4.64 25.86
C ILE A 636 2.59 3.96 27.23
N LEU A 637 2.33 4.71 28.32
CA LEU A 637 2.34 4.16 29.67
C LEU A 637 1.28 3.06 29.83
N GLN A 638 0.08 3.28 29.30
CA GLN A 638 -1.00 2.31 29.36
C GLN A 638 -0.64 1.04 28.58
N ARG A 639 -0.13 1.16 27.35
CA ARG A 639 0.34 0.02 26.55
C ARG A 639 1.45 -0.74 27.26
N ALA A 640 2.45 -0.03 27.80
CA ALA A 640 3.54 -0.65 28.56
C ALA A 640 3.02 -1.45 29.77
N ARG A 641 1.97 -0.98 30.47
CA ARG A 641 1.32 -1.73 31.55
C ARG A 641 0.56 -2.96 31.03
N THR A 642 -0.25 -2.80 29.99
CA THR A 642 -1.01 -3.91 29.39
C THR A 642 -0.09 -5.02 28.89
N MET A 643 1.10 -4.67 28.42
CA MET A 643 2.12 -5.61 27.95
C MET A 643 2.95 -6.24 29.08
N GLY A 644 2.74 -5.83 30.33
CA GLY A 644 3.54 -6.28 31.48
C GLY A 644 4.97 -5.74 31.49
N LEU A 645 5.30 -4.72 30.69
CA LEU A 645 6.62 -4.08 30.68
C LEU A 645 6.78 -3.15 31.90
N LEU A 646 5.77 -2.32 32.14
CA LEU A 646 5.70 -1.38 33.27
C LEU A 646 4.80 -1.96 34.37
N VAL A 647 5.39 -2.27 35.52
CA VAL A 647 4.67 -2.74 36.73
C VAL A 647 4.81 -1.73 37.86
N GLU A 648 5.94 -1.02 37.88
CA GLU A 648 6.29 -0.05 38.89
C GLU A 648 5.42 1.22 38.79
N PRO A 649 5.15 1.92 39.92
CA PRO A 649 4.33 3.13 39.94
C PRO A 649 5.09 4.38 39.45
N VAL A 650 5.76 4.27 38.30
CA VAL A 650 6.62 5.30 37.71
C VAL A 650 5.79 6.30 36.89
N GLN A 651 6.12 7.59 37.00
CA GLN A 651 5.55 8.69 36.23
C GLN A 651 6.37 8.96 34.95
N ALA A 652 5.77 9.63 33.97
CA ALA A 652 6.39 9.85 32.66
C ALA A 652 7.79 10.52 32.74
N GLY A 653 7.93 11.54 33.61
CA GLY A 653 9.14 12.35 33.74
C GLY A 653 10.22 11.77 34.67
N ASP A 654 9.95 10.67 35.36
CA ASP A 654 10.90 10.09 36.32
C ASP A 654 12.17 9.62 35.60
N ALA A 655 13.33 9.80 36.23
CA ALA A 655 14.58 9.26 35.73
C ALA A 655 14.61 7.73 35.86
N VAL A 656 15.16 7.03 34.88
CA VAL A 656 15.31 5.57 34.92
C VAL A 656 16.61 5.22 35.65
N SER A 657 16.53 4.43 36.71
CA SER A 657 17.72 3.88 37.39
C SER A 657 18.25 2.63 36.69
N ARG A 658 19.50 2.23 36.98
CA ARG A 658 20.08 0.98 36.47
C ARG A 658 19.24 -0.25 36.83
N GLU A 659 18.66 -0.27 38.03
CA GLU A 659 17.74 -1.33 38.45
C GLU A 659 16.46 -1.38 37.60
N LEU A 660 15.84 -0.22 37.33
CA LEU A 660 14.65 -0.14 36.47
C LEU A 660 14.95 -0.54 35.03
N LEU A 661 16.10 -0.10 34.50
CA LEU A 661 16.61 -0.53 33.19
C LEU A 661 16.72 -2.06 33.15
N ALA A 662 17.31 -2.69 34.18
CA ALA A 662 17.43 -4.15 34.27
C ALA A 662 16.06 -4.83 34.15
N LYS A 663 15.09 -4.36 34.94
CA LYS A 663 13.73 -4.91 34.97
C LYS A 663 13.05 -4.82 33.61
N TRP A 664 13.09 -3.64 32.97
CA TRP A 664 12.44 -3.43 31.69
C TRP A 664 13.13 -4.16 30.53
N MET A 665 14.46 -4.22 30.49
CA MET A 665 15.18 -5.01 29.49
C MET A 665 14.86 -6.51 29.61
N VAL A 666 14.84 -7.05 30.83
CA VAL A 666 14.51 -8.47 31.08
C VAL A 666 13.04 -8.79 30.70
N ARG A 667 12.09 -7.89 30.98
CA ARG A 667 10.68 -8.04 30.57
C ARG A 667 10.49 -7.87 29.06
N MET A 668 11.17 -6.92 28.44
CA MET A 668 11.26 -6.80 26.99
C MET A 668 11.77 -8.11 26.37
N LEU A 669 12.73 -8.75 27.04
CA LEU A 669 13.23 -10.06 26.67
C LEU A 669 12.37 -11.24 27.13
N LYS A 670 11.15 -11.02 27.66
CA LYS A 670 10.25 -12.06 28.19
C LYS A 670 10.93 -13.06 29.13
N LEU A 671 12.00 -12.65 29.82
CA LEU A 671 12.79 -13.47 30.75
C LEU A 671 12.34 -13.28 32.21
N GLU A 672 11.26 -12.54 32.45
CA GLU A 672 10.72 -12.30 33.79
C GLU A 672 10.45 -13.59 34.59
N PRO A 673 9.87 -14.67 34.04
CA PRO A 673 9.69 -15.91 34.80
C PRO A 673 11.00 -16.49 35.35
N ALA A 674 12.09 -16.38 34.59
CA ALA A 674 13.41 -16.79 35.05
C ALA A 674 13.92 -15.84 36.15
N ALA A 675 13.81 -14.52 35.92
CA ALA A 675 14.25 -13.49 36.88
C ALA A 675 13.61 -13.63 38.26
N ARG A 676 12.39 -14.18 38.35
CA ARG A 676 11.67 -14.41 39.61
C ARG A 676 12.18 -15.61 40.41
N LEU A 677 13.10 -16.42 39.87
CA LEU A 677 13.75 -17.52 40.59
C LEU A 677 14.83 -16.97 41.55
N GLN A 678 14.42 -16.28 42.61
CA GLN A 678 15.31 -15.47 43.44
C GLN A 678 16.51 -16.24 44.03
N SER A 679 16.33 -17.53 44.35
CA SER A 679 17.34 -18.33 45.07
C SER A 679 18.52 -18.82 44.22
N ILE A 680 18.47 -18.69 42.89
CA ILE A 680 19.52 -19.24 42.00
C ILE A 680 20.54 -18.19 41.55
N TYR A 681 20.31 -16.90 41.83
CA TYR A 681 21.15 -15.82 41.32
C TYR A 681 22.24 -15.40 42.30
N GLN A 682 23.47 -15.36 41.80
CA GLN A 682 24.64 -14.80 42.46
C GLN A 682 25.20 -13.66 41.61
N LEU A 683 25.58 -12.56 42.26
CA LEU A 683 26.17 -11.39 41.64
C LEU A 683 27.55 -11.17 42.29
N PRO A 684 28.62 -11.02 41.50
CA PRO A 684 29.97 -10.84 42.03
C PRO A 684 30.26 -9.42 42.55
N HIS A 685 29.32 -8.49 42.41
CA HIS A 685 29.50 -7.07 42.72
C HIS A 685 29.38 -6.79 44.22
N GLU A 686 30.20 -5.85 44.71
CA GLU A 686 30.29 -5.50 46.13
C GLU A 686 28.98 -4.96 46.70
N ASP A 687 28.26 -4.19 45.88
CA ASP A 687 27.01 -3.53 46.24
C ASP A 687 25.76 -4.38 45.94
N ALA A 688 25.92 -5.64 45.54
CA ALA A 688 24.79 -6.53 45.24
C ALA A 688 23.86 -6.75 46.45
N ALA A 689 24.36 -6.58 47.68
CA ALA A 689 23.57 -6.66 48.91
C ALA A 689 22.57 -5.50 49.07
N SER A 690 22.74 -4.40 48.33
CA SER A 690 21.82 -3.25 48.34
C SER A 690 20.53 -3.50 47.54
N LEU A 691 20.50 -4.54 46.69
CA LEU A 691 19.34 -4.89 45.88
C LEU A 691 18.25 -5.55 46.73
N SER A 692 16.99 -5.27 46.38
CA SER A 692 15.88 -6.03 46.92
C SER A 692 15.92 -7.49 46.42
N PRO A 693 15.39 -8.46 47.20
CA PRO A 693 15.31 -9.85 46.78
C PRO A 693 14.60 -10.04 45.42
N GLU A 694 13.58 -9.23 45.15
CA GLU A 694 12.83 -9.28 43.89
C GLU A 694 13.64 -8.75 42.70
N SER A 695 14.56 -7.82 42.91
CA SER A 695 15.37 -7.20 41.85
C SER A 695 16.60 -8.01 41.49
N LYS A 696 17.09 -8.84 42.42
CA LYS A 696 18.34 -9.60 42.27
C LYS A 696 18.41 -10.41 40.97
N GLY A 697 17.35 -11.14 40.63
CA GLY A 697 17.32 -11.95 39.41
C GLY A 697 17.26 -11.14 38.13
N TYR A 698 16.56 -10.01 38.11
CA TYR A 698 16.53 -9.11 36.95
C TYR A 698 17.92 -8.51 36.70
N VAL A 699 18.56 -8.01 37.75
CA VAL A 699 19.90 -7.43 37.65
C VAL A 699 20.94 -8.47 37.25
N ALA A 700 20.87 -9.68 37.80
CA ALA A 700 21.75 -10.78 37.43
C ALA A 700 21.63 -11.19 35.95
N ILE A 701 20.40 -11.35 35.45
CA ILE A 701 20.17 -11.66 34.03
C ILE A 701 20.65 -10.50 33.15
N ALA A 702 20.26 -9.26 33.48
CA ALA A 702 20.63 -8.09 32.69
C ALA A 702 22.15 -7.91 32.63
N TRP A 703 22.84 -8.07 33.76
CA TRP A 703 24.29 -8.03 33.82
C TRP A 703 24.94 -9.17 33.01
N GLY A 704 24.48 -10.42 33.19
CA GLY A 704 25.01 -11.58 32.48
C GLY A 704 24.82 -11.50 30.96
N LEU A 705 23.80 -10.77 30.49
CA LEU A 705 23.55 -10.46 29.09
C LEU A 705 24.22 -9.17 28.61
N GLY A 706 24.96 -8.47 29.47
CA GLY A 706 25.64 -7.21 29.15
C GLY A 706 24.72 -6.02 28.90
N LEU A 707 23.52 -6.03 29.48
CA LEU A 707 22.47 -5.01 29.26
C LEU A 707 22.54 -3.83 30.22
N LEU A 708 23.43 -3.85 31.21
CA LEU A 708 23.61 -2.75 32.16
C LEU A 708 24.85 -1.92 31.83
N PRO A 709 24.79 -0.60 32.04
CA PRO A 709 25.99 0.24 32.05
C PRO A 709 26.74 0.09 33.39
N GLY A 710 28.06 0.30 33.38
CA GLY A 710 28.90 0.26 34.59
C GLY A 710 30.15 -0.63 34.48
N ASP A 711 30.95 -0.61 35.53
CA ASP A 711 32.18 -1.40 35.69
C ASP A 711 31.88 -2.80 36.23
N ALA A 712 32.76 -3.77 36.01
CA ALA A 712 32.55 -5.16 36.41
C ALA A 712 32.49 -5.37 37.95
N GLY A 713 32.89 -4.38 38.75
CA GLY A 713 32.97 -4.46 40.21
C GLY A 713 31.77 -3.88 40.98
N GLN A 714 31.00 -2.95 40.41
CA GLN A 714 29.87 -2.28 41.07
C GLN A 714 28.66 -2.11 40.15
N LEU A 715 27.45 -2.31 40.68
CA LEU A 715 26.19 -2.20 39.93
C LEU A 715 25.62 -0.78 39.94
N GLU A 716 25.74 -0.08 41.06
CA GLU A 716 25.10 1.19 41.41
C GLU A 716 23.58 1.21 41.06
N PRO A 717 22.74 0.38 41.70
CA PRO A 717 21.36 0.13 41.25
C PRO A 717 20.48 1.37 41.15
N SER A 718 20.72 2.37 42.00
CA SER A 718 19.97 3.64 42.04
C SER A 718 20.52 4.71 41.08
N HIS A 719 21.67 4.48 40.44
CA HIS A 719 22.28 5.47 39.55
C HIS A 719 21.38 5.75 38.34
N PRO A 720 21.10 7.03 38.01
CA PRO A 720 20.35 7.39 36.82
C PRO A 720 21.06 6.94 35.55
N VAL A 721 20.33 6.34 34.63
CA VAL A 721 20.84 5.89 33.33
C VAL A 721 20.78 7.07 32.35
N THR A 722 21.85 7.28 31.60
CA THR A 722 21.91 8.27 30.54
C THR A 722 21.16 7.81 29.27
N ARG A 723 20.80 8.73 28.39
CA ARG A 723 20.13 8.40 27.12
C ARG A 723 20.99 7.49 26.23
N LEU A 724 22.31 7.69 26.22
CA LEU A 724 23.22 6.82 25.46
C LEU A 724 23.30 5.41 26.02
N GLU A 725 23.38 5.27 27.35
CA GLU A 725 23.37 3.96 28.01
C GLU A 725 22.06 3.22 27.75
N ALA A 726 20.91 3.91 27.86
CA ALA A 726 19.61 3.32 27.59
C ALA A 726 19.48 2.82 26.15
N ALA A 727 19.89 3.64 25.17
CA ALA A 727 19.91 3.24 23.75
C ALA A 727 20.87 2.05 23.52
N THR A 728 22.04 2.05 24.15
CA THR A 728 23.03 0.96 24.09
C THR A 728 22.45 -0.34 24.63
N SER A 729 21.82 -0.31 25.81
CA SER A 729 21.18 -1.47 26.43
C SER A 729 20.06 -2.04 25.56
N MET A 730 19.27 -1.17 24.94
CA MET A 730 18.21 -1.57 24.02
C MET A 730 18.76 -2.21 22.75
N VAL A 731 19.84 -1.66 22.15
CA VAL A 731 20.57 -2.31 21.03
C VAL A 731 21.07 -3.69 21.44
N ARG A 732 21.69 -3.83 22.61
CA ARG A 732 22.20 -5.11 23.10
C ARG A 732 21.07 -6.11 23.34
N ALA A 733 19.95 -5.68 23.91
CA ALA A 733 18.78 -6.52 24.14
C ALA A 733 18.25 -7.12 22.83
N PHE A 734 18.14 -6.33 21.76
CA PHE A 734 17.71 -6.84 20.45
C PHE A 734 18.71 -7.82 19.80
N LYS A 735 19.97 -7.85 20.25
CA LYS A 735 20.98 -8.80 19.78
C LYS A 735 21.04 -10.09 20.60
N VAL A 736 20.30 -10.18 21.72
CA VAL A 736 20.19 -11.41 22.52
C VAL A 736 19.40 -12.45 21.72
N LYS A 737 19.99 -13.64 21.54
CA LYS A 737 19.43 -14.76 20.77
C LYS A 737 18.59 -15.71 21.61
#